data_AF-A0A644X7Y3-F1
#
_entry.id   AF-A0A644X7Y3-F1
#
_cell.length_a   1.000
_cell.length_b   1.000
_cell.length_c   1.000
_cell.angle_alpha   90.00
_cell.angle_beta   90.00
_cell.angle_gamma   90.00
#
_symmetry.space_group_name_H-M   'P 1'
#
loop_
_entity.id
_entity.type
_entity.pdbx_description
1 polymer ?
#
loop_
_entity_poly.entity_id
_entity_poly.type
_entity_poly.pdbx_seq_one_letter_code
_entity_poly.pdbx_strand_id
1 'polypeptide(L)'
;MDQTNPIAGLTHKRRLSALGPGGLSRDRAGMEVRDVHPSHYGRMCPIETPEGPNIGLIGSLASFARVNAFGFIETPYRRVVDGRVTDSIDYLTADVEDRYVIAQANAPLREDGTFVEDRILVRKRHGDVDTLPSSQIDYMDVSPRQMVSVATALIPFLEHDDASRALMGSNMQRQAVPLVKSEAPFVGTGMEYRAAVDAGDVTLAKKPGGVTSVTGDVVEVSNDDGTLSAYKLEKFVRSNAGTCVNQRPLVRVGERVEVGTPLADGPCTDNGELSLGRNLLVAFMPWNGLNYEDAIILSQRLVQDDVLTSIHIEEHEVDARDTKLGAEEITRDIPNVSDEMLANLDERGIIRIGAEVTTGDILVGKVTPKGETEMTSEERLLRAIFGEKAREVRDTSMKVPHGESGTIIGIKVFDRDNGDDLAPGVNQMVRVYVAQKRKISIGDKLAGRHGNKGVISKILPQEDMPFLEDGTPVDIILNPLGVPSRMNVGQVMELHLGWIAKSGWDVTEVDEPWAERLRSVGLGLVEGGQCLATPVFDGATDEELAGLLKYGLPNRDGLKVMQGTGKARLFDGRSGDPFPEPIGVGYMYMLKLHHLVDDKIHARSTGPYSMITQQPLGGKAQFGGQRFGEMEVWALEAYGAAWALQELLTIKSDDVSGRVKVYEAIVKGENIPEPGIPESFKVLIKEMKSLCLNVEVLSSDGVVQDLRDAEDENYRVPDGLGVDLRRRPGPDVLAQG
;
A
#
# COMPACT_ATOMS: atom_id res chain seq x y z
N MET A 1 13.11 5.90 -1.02
CA MET A 1 12.39 6.26 0.21
C MET A 1 10.97 5.72 0.09
N ASP A 2 10.47 4.94 1.05
CA ASP A 2 9.03 4.60 1.15
C ASP A 2 8.18 5.88 1.26
N GLN A 3 7.26 6.07 0.31
CA GLN A 3 6.44 7.27 0.14
C GLN A 3 5.01 6.89 -0.25
N THR A 4 4.45 5.84 0.35
CA THR A 4 3.03 5.53 0.17
C THR A 4 2.17 6.69 0.68
N ASN A 5 2.52 7.24 1.84
CA ASN A 5 1.92 8.40 2.50
C ASN A 5 2.96 9.09 3.42
N PRO A 6 2.64 10.25 4.05
CA PRO A 6 3.60 10.99 4.89
C PRO A 6 4.15 10.18 6.07
N ILE A 7 3.31 9.38 6.75
CA ILE A 7 3.75 8.60 7.92
C ILE A 7 4.70 7.46 7.52
N ALA A 8 4.55 6.87 6.33
CA ALA A 8 5.50 5.90 5.78
C ALA A 8 6.88 6.55 5.58
N GLY A 9 6.92 7.77 5.05
CA GLY A 9 8.15 8.53 4.89
C GLY A 9 8.80 8.89 6.23
N LEU A 10 8.03 9.39 7.18
CA LEU A 10 8.52 9.78 8.51
C LEU A 10 9.06 8.59 9.30
N THR A 11 8.31 7.48 9.34
CA THR A 11 8.75 6.25 10.03
C THR A 11 9.97 5.63 9.38
N HIS A 12 10.10 5.69 8.05
CA HIS A 12 11.29 5.22 7.35
C HIS A 12 12.54 6.04 7.71
N LYS A 13 12.42 7.37 7.84
CA LYS A 13 13.52 8.24 8.31
C LYS A 13 13.94 7.92 9.75
N ARG A 14 13.03 7.39 10.58
CA ARG A 14 13.26 7.04 12.00
C ARG A 14 13.51 5.55 12.23
N ARG A 15 13.77 4.78 11.16
CA ARG A 15 13.94 3.33 11.24
C ARG A 15 15.32 2.95 11.79
N LEU A 16 15.33 2.02 12.73
CA LEU A 16 16.52 1.37 13.27
C LEU A 16 16.65 -0.01 12.63
N SER A 17 17.80 -0.31 12.02
CA SER A 17 18.05 -1.61 11.38
C SER A 17 19.31 -2.25 11.93
N ALA A 18 19.19 -3.51 12.35
CA ALA A 18 20.32 -4.35 12.73
C ALA A 18 20.98 -5.05 11.52
N LEU A 19 20.38 -4.92 10.33
CA LEU A 19 20.83 -5.54 9.08
C LEU A 19 21.76 -4.60 8.31
N GLY A 20 22.59 -5.17 7.43
CA GLY A 20 23.45 -4.42 6.51
C GLY A 20 24.94 -4.59 6.82
N PRO A 21 25.82 -3.93 6.04
CA PRO A 21 27.26 -4.03 6.22
C PRO A 21 27.70 -3.62 7.64
N GLY A 22 28.42 -4.50 8.33
CA GLY A 22 28.83 -4.30 9.74
C GLY A 22 27.78 -4.71 10.78
N GLY A 23 26.54 -4.98 10.37
CA GLY A 23 25.48 -5.54 11.20
C GLY A 23 25.40 -7.07 11.12
N LEU A 24 24.20 -7.60 11.39
CA LEU A 24 23.90 -9.03 11.35
C LEU A 24 23.33 -9.42 9.98
N SER A 25 23.61 -10.65 9.54
CA SER A 25 22.82 -11.26 8.46
C SER A 25 21.53 -11.83 9.05
N ARG A 26 20.46 -11.82 8.24
CA ARG A 26 19.14 -12.31 8.65
C ARG A 26 19.19 -13.76 9.17
N ASP A 27 19.97 -14.61 8.52
CA ASP A 27 20.05 -16.04 8.83
C ASP A 27 20.91 -16.33 10.08
N ARG A 28 21.75 -15.39 10.50
CA ARG A 28 22.55 -15.49 11.73
C ARG A 28 21.86 -14.88 12.95
N ALA A 29 20.78 -14.13 12.75
CA ALA A 29 20.08 -13.43 13.82
C ALA A 29 19.12 -14.36 14.56
N GLY A 30 19.54 -14.84 15.74
CA GLY A 30 18.72 -15.65 16.66
C GLY A 30 17.59 -14.87 17.33
N MET A 31 16.79 -15.57 18.14
CA MET A 31 15.61 -15.00 18.81
C MET A 31 15.99 -13.93 19.85
N GLU A 32 17.09 -14.14 20.59
CA GLU A 32 17.54 -13.23 21.66
C GLU A 32 17.78 -11.78 21.18
N VAL A 33 18.18 -11.60 19.92
CA VAL A 33 18.41 -10.28 19.32
C VAL A 33 17.10 -9.64 18.83
N ARG A 34 16.07 -10.44 18.61
CA ARG A 34 14.77 -10.00 18.09
C ARG A 34 13.79 -9.62 19.20
N ASP A 35 14.00 -10.14 20.40
CA ASP A 35 13.15 -9.88 21.55
C ASP A 35 13.27 -8.45 22.08
N VAL A 36 12.24 -8.00 22.79
CA VAL A 36 12.20 -6.68 23.40
C VAL A 36 13.05 -6.69 24.68
N HIS A 37 14.11 -5.90 24.68
CA HIS A 37 14.95 -5.71 25.86
C HIS A 37 14.44 -4.55 26.74
N PRO A 38 14.51 -4.62 28.08
CA PRO A 38 14.02 -3.55 28.97
C PRO A 38 14.63 -2.17 28.72
N SER A 39 15.89 -2.11 28.27
CA SER A 39 16.57 -0.84 27.92
C SER A 39 16.01 -0.17 26.66
N HIS A 40 15.15 -0.85 25.89
CA HIS A 40 14.46 -0.24 24.74
C HIS A 40 13.43 0.79 25.19
N TYR A 41 12.98 0.76 26.44
CA TYR A 41 12.00 1.71 26.98
C TYR A 41 12.41 3.16 26.69
N GLY A 42 11.52 3.92 26.06
CA GLY A 42 11.77 5.31 25.68
C GLY A 42 12.80 5.53 24.57
N ARG A 43 13.38 4.47 23.98
CA ARG A 43 14.44 4.52 22.96
C ARG A 43 14.02 3.91 21.63
N MET A 44 13.57 2.66 21.67
CA MET A 44 13.08 1.91 20.52
C MET A 44 11.68 1.40 20.83
N CYS A 45 10.76 1.59 19.91
CA CYS A 45 9.37 1.19 20.12
C CYS A 45 9.25 -0.34 20.20
N PRO A 46 8.56 -0.89 21.22
CA PRO A 46 8.35 -2.33 21.35
C PRO A 46 7.24 -2.88 20.44
N ILE A 47 6.43 -2.01 19.83
CA ILE A 47 5.27 -2.39 19.00
C ILE A 47 5.59 -2.35 17.51
N GLU A 48 6.20 -1.26 17.01
CA GLU A 48 6.41 -1.08 15.58
C GLU A 48 7.61 -1.89 15.08
N THR A 49 7.34 -3.07 14.54
CA THR A 49 8.31 -3.91 13.82
C THR A 49 7.60 -4.68 12.68
N PRO A 50 8.30 -5.06 11.58
CA PRO A 50 7.68 -5.85 10.52
C PRO A 50 7.19 -7.23 11.02
N GLU A 51 5.99 -7.65 10.59
CA GLU A 51 5.42 -8.98 10.91
C GLU A 51 6.16 -10.16 10.26
N GLY A 52 6.94 -9.88 9.21
CA GLY A 52 7.60 -10.90 8.40
C GLY A 52 8.92 -11.40 9.00
N PRO A 53 9.83 -11.96 8.17
CA PRO A 53 11.09 -12.56 8.64
C PRO A 53 12.07 -11.55 9.27
N ASN A 54 11.77 -10.25 9.19
CA ASN A 54 12.57 -9.16 9.75
C ASN A 54 12.07 -8.68 11.12
N ILE A 55 11.11 -9.37 11.73
CA ILE A 55 10.63 -9.08 13.09
C ILE A 55 11.80 -8.96 14.08
N GLY A 56 11.79 -7.90 14.88
CA GLY A 56 12.83 -7.59 15.87
C GLY A 56 14.16 -7.05 15.31
N LEU A 57 14.45 -7.26 14.01
CA LEU A 57 15.67 -6.76 13.36
C LEU A 57 15.52 -5.35 12.80
N ILE A 58 14.27 -4.92 12.63
CA ILE A 58 13.91 -3.58 12.20
C ILE A 58 12.92 -3.03 13.22
N GLY A 59 13.29 -1.95 13.87
CA GLY A 59 12.44 -1.19 14.79
C GLY A 59 12.33 0.27 14.36
N SER A 60 11.58 1.04 15.15
CA SER A 60 11.46 2.49 14.98
C SER A 60 11.89 3.20 16.25
N LEU A 61 12.51 4.37 16.09
CA LEU A 61 12.84 5.24 17.21
C LEU A 61 11.57 5.62 17.99
N ALA A 62 11.63 5.59 19.32
CA ALA A 62 10.55 6.09 20.16
C ALA A 62 10.34 7.60 19.97
N SER A 63 9.20 8.11 20.42
CA SER A 63 8.75 9.49 20.13
C SER A 63 9.73 10.56 20.61
N PHE A 64 10.24 10.44 21.84
CA PHE A 64 11.12 11.43 22.47
C PHE A 64 12.62 11.06 22.44
N ALA A 65 12.94 9.92 21.84
CA ALA A 65 14.31 9.43 21.77
C ALA A 65 15.19 10.35 20.92
N ARG A 66 16.46 10.49 21.32
CA ARG A 66 17.49 11.25 20.61
C ARG A 66 18.78 10.44 20.54
N VAL A 67 19.53 10.56 19.45
CA VAL A 67 20.86 9.98 19.32
C VAL A 67 21.91 11.00 19.75
N ASN A 68 22.82 10.61 20.65
CA ASN A 68 23.90 11.48 21.11
C ASN A 68 25.14 11.43 20.20
N ALA A 69 26.15 12.24 20.50
CA ALA A 69 27.36 12.35 19.68
C ALA A 69 28.18 11.05 19.60
N PHE A 70 28.00 10.11 20.55
CA PHE A 70 28.66 8.81 20.56
C PHE A 70 27.84 7.71 19.86
N GLY A 71 26.63 8.02 19.40
CA GLY A 71 25.74 7.07 18.73
C GLY A 71 24.83 6.28 19.67
N PHE A 72 24.79 6.59 20.96
CA PHE A 72 23.83 5.99 21.90
C PHE A 72 22.49 6.71 21.85
N ILE A 73 21.41 5.97 22.10
CA ILE A 73 20.06 6.53 22.18
C ILE A 73 19.79 6.96 23.62
N GLU A 74 19.43 8.24 23.78
CA GLU A 74 19.01 8.86 25.03
C GLU A 74 17.50 9.07 25.04
N THR A 75 16.92 9.09 26.24
CA THR A 75 15.51 9.41 26.45
C THR A 75 15.39 10.42 27.60
N PRO A 76 14.45 11.39 27.53
CA PRO A 76 14.33 12.44 28.53
C PRO A 76 13.57 11.99 29.78
N TYR A 77 13.97 12.48 30.94
CA TYR A 77 13.31 12.26 32.23
C TYR A 77 13.22 13.56 33.04
N ARG A 78 12.16 13.71 33.83
CA ARG A 78 12.01 14.80 34.81
C ARG A 78 12.75 14.44 36.09
N ARG A 79 13.59 15.35 36.58
CA ARG A 79 14.32 15.13 37.84
C ARG A 79 13.39 15.25 39.04
N VAL A 80 13.50 14.32 39.99
CA VAL A 80 12.81 14.35 41.28
C VAL A 80 13.83 14.69 42.37
N VAL A 81 13.53 15.70 43.19
CA VAL A 81 14.39 16.13 44.31
C VAL A 81 13.55 16.14 45.57
N ASP A 82 13.98 15.38 46.59
CA ASP A 82 13.30 15.26 47.88
C ASP A 82 11.80 14.91 47.76
N GLY A 83 11.45 14.03 46.81
CA GLY A 83 10.06 13.62 46.55
C GLY A 83 9.20 14.64 45.79
N ARG A 84 9.82 15.71 45.29
CA ARG A 84 9.17 16.73 44.45
C ARG A 84 9.66 16.63 43.00
N VAL A 85 8.73 16.45 42.07
CA VAL A 85 9.01 16.43 40.63
C VAL A 85 9.30 17.84 40.14
N THR A 86 10.43 18.01 39.45
CA THR A 86 10.86 19.30 38.89
C THR A 86 10.63 19.35 37.38
N ASP A 87 10.73 20.55 36.81
CA ASP A 87 10.66 20.76 35.35
C ASP A 87 12.04 20.66 34.67
N SER A 88 13.08 20.29 35.42
CA SER A 88 14.40 20.01 34.87
C SER A 88 14.37 18.67 34.13
N ILE A 89 14.65 18.71 32.83
CA ILE A 89 14.68 17.53 31.96
C ILE A 89 16.12 17.12 31.69
N ASP A 90 16.47 15.89 32.07
CA ASP A 90 17.76 15.28 31.80
C ASP A 90 17.62 14.14 30.79
N TYR A 91 18.52 14.07 29.80
CA TYR A 91 18.56 12.99 28.82
C TYR A 91 19.51 11.89 29.31
N LEU A 92 19.00 10.67 29.48
CA LEU A 92 19.76 9.56 30.03
C LEU A 92 19.97 8.44 28.98
N THR A 93 21.22 7.97 28.88
CA THR A 93 21.56 6.74 28.16
C THR A 93 21.16 5.50 28.99
N ALA A 94 21.11 4.32 28.37
CA ALA A 94 20.63 3.11 29.03
C ALA A 94 21.47 2.70 30.25
N ASP A 95 22.80 2.86 30.17
CA ASP A 95 23.73 2.57 31.27
C ASP A 95 23.60 3.55 32.44
N VAL A 96 23.24 4.80 32.15
CA VAL A 96 23.00 5.83 33.16
C VAL A 96 21.65 5.59 33.83
N GLU A 97 20.62 5.26 33.06
CA GLU A 97 19.26 4.95 33.53
C GLU A 97 19.25 3.82 34.57
N ASP A 98 20.02 2.75 34.34
CA ASP A 98 20.14 1.58 35.23
C ASP A 98 20.65 1.90 36.65
N ARG A 99 21.18 3.11 36.88
CA ARG A 99 21.67 3.56 38.20
C ARG A 99 20.60 4.27 39.04
N TYR A 100 19.47 4.61 38.45
CA TYR A 100 18.43 5.43 39.06
C TYR A 100 17.10 4.69 39.15
N VAL A 101 16.22 5.16 40.03
CA VAL A 101 14.85 4.68 40.17
C VAL A 101 13.90 5.65 39.48
N ILE A 102 13.09 5.13 38.55
CA ILE A 102 12.25 5.94 37.66
C ILE A 102 10.77 5.65 37.87
N ALA A 103 10.00 6.69 38.20
CA ALA A 103 8.54 6.64 38.30
C ALA A 103 7.86 6.80 36.94
N GLN A 104 6.67 6.21 36.81
CA GLN A 104 5.85 6.35 35.62
C GLN A 104 5.24 7.74 35.48
N ALA A 105 4.93 8.16 34.24
CA ALA A 105 4.36 9.48 33.94
C ALA A 105 2.96 9.72 34.53
N ASN A 106 2.19 8.65 34.75
CA ASN A 106 0.80 8.69 35.25
C ASN A 106 0.69 8.68 36.79
N ALA A 107 1.82 8.73 37.50
CA ALA A 107 1.80 8.82 38.95
C ALA A 107 1.12 10.14 39.39
N PRO A 108 0.09 10.11 40.27
CA PRO A 108 -0.67 11.30 40.64
C PRO A 108 0.20 12.27 41.45
N LEU A 109 0.22 13.53 41.00
CA LEU A 109 0.96 14.63 41.62
C LEU A 109 0.00 15.66 42.21
N ARG A 110 0.42 16.32 43.30
CA ARG A 110 -0.23 17.52 43.84
C ARG A 110 0.21 18.75 43.05
N GLU A 111 -0.50 19.87 43.21
CA GLU A 111 -0.16 21.15 42.56
C GLU A 111 1.26 21.65 42.88
N ASP A 112 1.82 21.28 44.03
CA ASP A 112 3.18 21.62 44.42
C ASP A 112 4.26 20.73 43.75
N GLY A 113 3.87 19.70 43.02
CA GLY A 113 4.75 18.72 42.37
C GLY A 113 5.17 17.54 43.24
N THR A 114 4.61 17.39 44.44
CA THR A 114 4.84 16.20 45.28
C THR A 114 3.89 15.05 44.91
N PHE A 115 4.31 13.81 45.16
CA PHE A 115 3.46 12.64 44.92
C PHE A 115 2.26 12.60 45.89
N VAL A 116 1.08 12.25 45.38
CA VAL A 116 -0.13 12.09 46.21
C VAL A 116 -0.04 10.84 47.07
N GLU A 117 0.52 9.77 46.52
CA GLU A 117 0.64 8.45 47.14
C GLU A 117 1.97 8.28 47.88
N ASP A 118 1.95 7.49 48.96
CA ASP A 118 3.16 7.20 49.75
C ASP A 118 4.08 6.18 49.08
N ARG A 119 3.55 5.32 48.20
CA ARG A 119 4.30 4.29 47.48
C ARG A 119 3.96 4.35 46.00
N ILE A 120 4.95 4.64 45.17
CA ILE A 120 4.78 4.85 43.73
C ILE A 120 5.37 3.67 42.96
N LEU A 121 4.72 3.29 41.87
CA LEU A 121 5.20 2.27 40.96
C LEU A 121 6.43 2.78 40.19
N VAL A 122 7.53 2.04 40.28
CA VAL A 122 8.82 2.45 39.70
C VAL A 122 9.47 1.31 38.92
N ARG A 123 10.24 1.67 37.88
CA ARG A 123 11.23 0.79 37.28
C ARG A 123 12.57 0.93 38.01
N LYS A 124 13.13 -0.22 38.36
CA LYS A 124 14.50 -0.37 38.88
C LYS A 124 15.43 -0.90 37.78
N ARG A 125 16.69 -1.05 38.16
CA ARG A 125 17.73 -1.67 37.35
C ARG A 125 17.28 -2.99 36.73
N HIS A 126 17.70 -3.24 35.48
CA HIS A 126 17.36 -4.46 34.72
C HIS A 126 15.86 -4.66 34.43
N GLY A 127 15.03 -3.63 34.61
CA GLY A 127 13.60 -3.68 34.27
C GLY A 127 12.71 -4.27 35.37
N ASP A 128 13.24 -4.48 36.57
CA ASP A 128 12.43 -4.90 37.72
C ASP A 128 11.42 -3.81 38.09
N VAL A 129 10.20 -4.24 38.42
CA VAL A 129 9.10 -3.35 38.83
C VAL A 129 8.85 -3.52 40.33
N ASP A 130 8.80 -2.42 41.07
CA ASP A 130 8.52 -2.41 42.50
C ASP A 130 7.73 -1.14 42.89
N THR A 131 7.24 -1.08 44.13
CA THR A 131 6.63 0.11 44.70
C THR A 131 7.54 0.69 45.79
N LEU A 132 8.02 1.92 45.60
CA LEU A 132 8.96 2.57 46.51
C LEU A 132 8.40 3.88 47.07
N PRO A 133 8.88 4.32 48.25
CA PRO A 133 8.50 5.62 48.78
C PRO A 133 9.03 6.76 47.92
N SER A 134 8.31 7.88 47.88
CA SER A 134 8.64 9.07 47.08
C SER A 134 10.05 9.62 47.30
N SER A 135 10.62 9.40 48.49
CA SER A 135 11.99 9.82 48.83
C SER A 135 13.10 9.02 48.14
N GLN A 136 12.79 7.86 47.56
CA GLN A 136 13.74 7.00 46.85
C GLN A 136 13.64 7.12 45.32
N ILE A 137 12.87 8.08 44.82
CA ILE A 137 12.63 8.27 43.39
C ILE A 137 13.56 9.38 42.90
N ASP A 138 14.35 9.07 41.88
CA ASP A 138 15.32 10.01 41.30
C ASP A 138 14.74 10.74 40.09
N TYR A 139 13.95 10.04 39.27
CA TYR A 139 13.42 10.54 38.01
C TYR A 139 11.97 10.08 37.77
N MET A 140 11.30 10.77 36.85
CA MET A 140 9.96 10.43 36.37
C MET A 140 9.92 10.56 34.84
N ASP A 141 9.16 9.69 34.17
CA ASP A 141 8.91 9.77 32.73
C ASP A 141 8.33 11.15 32.35
N VAL A 142 8.64 11.65 31.15
CA VAL A 142 8.12 12.96 30.68
C VAL A 142 6.71 12.87 30.12
N SER A 143 6.30 11.70 29.62
CA SER A 143 5.03 11.50 28.95
C SER A 143 4.63 10.01 28.94
N PRO A 144 3.35 9.66 29.08
CA PRO A 144 2.90 8.26 29.02
C PRO A 144 3.24 7.57 27.70
N ARG A 145 3.21 8.31 26.58
CA ARG A 145 3.59 7.81 25.25
C ARG A 145 5.10 7.80 24.97
N GLN A 146 5.95 7.93 25.99
CA GLN A 146 7.40 8.01 25.83
C GLN A 146 8.00 6.77 25.16
N MET A 147 7.45 5.58 25.42
CA MET A 147 7.97 4.32 24.88
C MET A 147 7.55 3.99 23.46
N VAL A 148 6.50 4.61 22.92
CA VAL A 148 5.92 4.26 21.61
C VAL A 148 6.52 5.09 20.47
N SER A 149 6.51 4.55 19.24
CA SER A 149 6.88 5.29 18.03
C SER A 149 5.79 6.27 17.62
N VAL A 150 6.09 7.13 16.64
CA VAL A 150 5.10 8.08 16.09
C VAL A 150 3.89 7.35 15.50
N ALA A 151 4.08 6.25 14.76
CA ALA A 151 2.97 5.51 14.15
C ALA A 151 2.13 4.75 15.18
N THR A 152 2.77 4.20 16.22
CA THR A 152 2.06 3.55 17.33
C THR A 152 1.31 4.59 18.17
N ALA A 153 1.86 5.79 18.35
CA ALA A 153 1.22 6.88 19.09
C ALA A 153 -0.03 7.47 18.39
N LEU A 154 -0.31 7.10 17.13
CA LEU A 154 -1.50 7.51 16.37
C LEU A 154 -2.70 6.56 16.56
N ILE A 155 -2.53 5.48 17.33
CA ILE A 155 -3.59 4.53 17.63
C ILE A 155 -4.31 5.01 18.91
N PRO A 156 -5.56 5.49 18.84
CA PRO A 156 -6.32 5.84 20.03
C PRO A 156 -6.60 4.56 20.85
N PHE A 157 -6.77 4.67 22.17
CA PHE A 157 -7.08 3.52 23.04
C PHE A 157 -6.08 2.35 22.90
N LEU A 158 -4.81 2.64 22.61
CA LEU A 158 -3.77 1.62 22.42
C LEU A 158 -3.66 0.67 23.63
N GLU A 159 -3.86 1.19 24.83
CA GLU A 159 -3.84 0.44 26.09
C GLU A 159 -4.93 -0.65 26.18
N HIS A 160 -5.93 -0.62 25.30
CA HIS A 160 -7.00 -1.61 25.20
C HIS A 160 -6.80 -2.62 24.06
N ASP A 161 -5.67 -2.55 23.37
CA ASP A 161 -5.31 -3.46 22.28
C ASP A 161 -4.14 -4.37 22.65
N ASP A 162 -4.25 -5.64 22.28
CA ASP A 162 -3.11 -6.57 22.34
C ASP A 162 -1.97 -6.10 21.44
N ALA A 163 -0.73 -6.29 21.90
CA ALA A 163 0.48 -5.85 21.22
C ALA A 163 0.58 -6.36 19.77
N SER A 164 0.11 -7.58 19.51
CA SER A 164 0.12 -8.17 18.17
C SER A 164 -0.77 -7.40 17.20
N ARG A 165 -1.92 -6.91 17.67
CA ARG A 165 -2.87 -6.13 16.89
C ARG A 165 -2.45 -4.68 16.77
N ALA A 166 -1.91 -4.10 17.83
CA ALA A 166 -1.30 -2.78 17.78
C ALA A 166 -0.14 -2.72 16.76
N LEU A 167 0.72 -3.75 16.71
CA LEU A 167 1.80 -3.87 15.72
C LEU A 167 1.25 -3.86 14.29
N MET A 168 0.22 -4.68 14.05
CA MET A 168 -0.49 -4.73 12.77
C MET A 168 -1.07 -3.35 12.39
N GLY A 169 -1.72 -2.68 13.35
CA GLY A 169 -2.29 -1.34 13.18
C GLY A 169 -1.23 -0.29 12.82
N SER A 170 -0.15 -0.23 13.58
CA SER A 170 1.00 0.66 13.31
C SER A 170 1.61 0.41 11.94
N ASN A 171 1.70 -0.85 11.52
CA ASN A 171 2.23 -1.21 10.20
C ASN A 171 1.30 -0.82 9.05
N MET A 172 -0.01 -1.03 9.21
CA MET A 172 -1.01 -0.78 8.16
C MET A 172 -1.27 0.71 7.94
N GLN A 173 -1.10 1.56 8.95
CA GLN A 173 -1.15 3.02 8.76
C GLN A 173 -0.17 3.52 7.69
N ARG A 174 1.01 2.90 7.58
CA ARG A 174 2.02 3.23 6.55
C ARG A 174 1.64 2.75 5.15
N GLN A 175 0.69 1.83 5.06
CA GLN A 175 0.20 1.28 3.79
C GLN A 175 -1.04 2.03 3.28
N ALA A 176 -1.54 3.01 4.03
CA ALA A 176 -2.74 3.75 3.64
C ALA A 176 -2.49 4.60 2.39
N VAL A 177 -3.41 4.56 1.42
CA VAL A 177 -3.27 5.34 0.19
C VAL A 177 -3.89 6.74 0.33
N PRO A 178 -3.25 7.78 -0.24
CA PRO A 178 -3.84 9.11 -0.31
C PRO A 178 -5.15 9.13 -1.09
N LEU A 179 -6.20 9.59 -0.43
CA LEU A 179 -7.53 9.73 -1.01
C LEU A 179 -7.64 11.06 -1.78
N VAL A 180 -8.60 11.14 -2.71
CA VAL A 180 -8.90 12.39 -3.44
C VAL A 180 -9.33 13.50 -2.48
N LYS A 181 -10.03 13.14 -1.40
CA LYS A 181 -10.44 14.03 -0.32
C LYS A 181 -10.01 13.43 1.01
N SER A 182 -9.04 14.06 1.64
CA SER A 182 -8.66 13.80 3.02
C SER A 182 -9.74 14.26 4.00
N GLU A 183 -9.81 13.63 5.16
CA GLU A 183 -10.68 13.99 6.28
C GLU A 183 -9.97 13.59 7.58
N ALA A 184 -9.80 14.53 8.51
CA ALA A 184 -9.24 14.27 9.83
C ALA A 184 -10.10 13.26 10.62
N PRO A 185 -9.50 12.38 11.43
CA PRO A 185 -10.25 11.46 12.26
C PRO A 185 -11.03 12.21 13.35
N PHE A 186 -12.29 11.85 13.58
CA PHE A 186 -13.05 12.37 14.73
C PHE A 186 -12.41 11.99 16.06
N VAL A 187 -11.71 10.85 16.11
CA VAL A 187 -10.99 10.36 17.28
C VAL A 187 -9.51 10.30 16.94
N GLY A 188 -8.74 11.31 17.29
CA GLY A 188 -7.28 11.34 17.16
C GLY A 188 -6.56 11.06 18.48
N THR A 189 -5.24 11.19 18.49
CA THR A 189 -4.41 11.12 19.70
C THR A 189 -3.67 12.43 20.03
N GLY A 190 -3.80 13.43 19.14
CA GLY A 190 -3.03 14.68 19.18
C GLY A 190 -1.60 14.55 18.66
N MET A 191 -1.25 13.40 18.05
CA MET A 191 0.04 13.21 17.36
C MET A 191 -0.05 13.59 15.88
N GLU A 192 -1.26 13.68 15.33
CA GLU A 192 -1.57 13.87 13.91
C GLU A 192 -0.95 15.15 13.34
N TYR A 193 -1.13 16.29 14.03
CA TYR A 193 -0.56 17.57 13.63
C TYR A 193 0.97 17.52 13.52
N ARG A 194 1.63 17.05 14.59
CA ARG A 194 3.10 16.97 14.62
C ARG A 194 3.64 15.95 13.62
N ALA A 195 2.96 14.83 13.43
CA ALA A 195 3.35 13.83 12.43
C ALA A 195 3.27 14.38 11.00
N ALA A 196 2.24 15.15 10.65
CA ALA A 196 2.09 15.76 9.34
C ALA A 196 3.13 16.86 9.08
N VAL A 197 3.30 17.77 10.04
CA VAL A 197 4.27 18.89 9.96
C VAL A 197 5.72 18.37 9.88
N ASP A 198 6.09 17.41 10.73
CA ASP A 198 7.46 16.89 10.78
C ASP A 198 7.77 15.90 9.62
N ALA A 199 6.74 15.36 8.94
CA ALA A 199 6.94 14.54 7.76
C ALA A 199 7.54 15.34 6.59
N GLY A 200 7.12 16.61 6.45
CA GLY A 200 7.62 17.57 5.47
C GLY A 200 6.77 17.71 4.21
N ASP A 201 5.61 17.03 4.13
CA ASP A 201 4.73 17.09 2.95
C ASP A 201 3.71 18.25 3.03
N VAL A 202 3.53 18.84 4.22
CA VAL A 202 2.77 20.08 4.47
C VAL A 202 3.68 21.29 4.22
N THR A 203 3.18 22.30 3.51
CA THR A 203 3.94 23.53 3.27
C THR A 203 3.78 24.48 4.44
N LEU A 204 4.87 24.90 5.07
CA LEU A 204 4.88 25.78 6.24
C LEU A 204 5.41 27.19 5.92
N ALA A 205 4.85 28.19 6.60
CA ALA A 205 5.36 29.55 6.59
C ALA A 205 6.75 29.62 7.24
N LYS A 206 7.71 30.23 6.54
CA LYS A 206 9.10 30.39 7.02
C LYS A 206 9.32 31.69 7.77
N LYS A 207 8.49 32.70 7.50
CA LYS A 207 8.55 34.04 8.06
C LYS A 207 7.12 34.50 8.39
N PRO A 208 6.95 35.37 9.40
CA PRO A 208 5.66 35.98 9.65
C PRO A 208 5.34 37.00 8.57
N GLY A 209 4.07 37.11 8.22
CA GLY A 209 3.62 38.03 7.17
C GLY A 209 2.14 37.92 6.84
N GLY A 210 1.69 38.71 5.86
CA GLY A 210 0.35 38.66 5.31
C GLY A 210 0.32 37.93 3.97
N VAL A 211 -0.65 37.03 3.78
CA VAL A 211 -0.87 36.32 2.52
C VAL A 211 -1.38 37.30 1.47
N THR A 212 -0.62 37.50 0.39
CA THR A 212 -0.94 38.45 -0.67
C THR A 212 -1.68 37.81 -1.84
N SER A 213 -1.30 36.58 -2.21
CA SER A 213 -1.88 35.85 -3.34
C SER A 213 -1.94 34.37 -3.04
N VAL A 214 -3.05 33.74 -3.42
CA VAL A 214 -3.27 32.30 -3.30
C VAL A 214 -3.80 31.78 -4.62
N THR A 215 -3.07 30.85 -5.22
CA THR A 215 -3.46 30.13 -6.44
C THR A 215 -3.40 28.62 -6.19
N GLY A 216 -3.85 27.82 -7.16
CA GLY A 216 -3.73 26.37 -7.08
C GLY A 216 -2.29 25.85 -7.07
N ASP A 217 -1.34 26.66 -7.58
CA ASP A 217 0.05 26.28 -7.82
C ASP A 217 1.05 27.01 -6.93
N VAL A 218 0.73 28.22 -6.46
CA VAL A 218 1.63 29.07 -5.67
C VAL A 218 0.87 29.82 -4.57
N VAL A 219 1.46 29.91 -3.38
CA VAL A 219 1.06 30.80 -2.28
C VAL A 219 2.14 31.87 -2.09
N GLU A 220 1.74 33.13 -2.06
CA GLU A 220 2.64 34.27 -1.85
C GLU A 220 2.34 34.98 -0.53
N VAL A 221 3.39 35.27 0.22
CA VAL A 221 3.34 35.95 1.52
C VAL A 221 4.24 37.18 1.47
N SER A 222 3.67 38.35 1.77
CA SER A 222 4.44 39.56 2.06
C SER A 222 4.89 39.51 3.51
N ASN A 223 6.18 39.28 3.72
CA ASN A 223 6.76 39.14 5.03
C ASN A 223 6.86 40.52 5.72
N ASP A 224 6.84 40.52 7.05
CA ASP A 224 6.95 41.74 7.86
C ASP A 224 8.28 42.49 7.65
N ASP A 225 9.31 41.82 7.13
CA ASP A 225 10.63 42.40 6.80
C ASP A 225 10.67 43.10 5.41
N GLY A 226 9.53 43.17 4.71
CA GLY A 226 9.42 43.77 3.38
C GLY A 226 9.86 42.85 2.23
N THR A 227 10.26 41.61 2.51
CA THR A 227 10.55 40.60 1.47
C THR A 227 9.28 39.84 1.07
N LEU A 228 9.28 39.28 -0.14
CA LEU A 228 8.20 38.41 -0.63
C LEU A 228 8.66 36.95 -0.60
N SER A 229 7.86 36.08 0.02
CA SER A 229 8.06 34.62 -0.01
C SER A 229 7.04 33.99 -0.95
N ALA A 230 7.51 33.26 -1.97
CA ALA A 230 6.66 32.47 -2.85
C ALA A 230 6.87 30.97 -2.60
N TYR A 231 5.77 30.25 -2.35
CA TYR A 231 5.75 28.83 -2.06
C TYR A 231 5.08 28.10 -3.22
N LYS A 232 5.87 27.35 -4.01
CA LYS A 232 5.36 26.53 -5.11
C LYS A 232 4.80 25.21 -4.55
N LEU A 233 3.56 24.91 -4.90
CA LEU A 233 2.85 23.71 -4.50
C LEU A 233 3.10 22.57 -5.48
N GLU A 234 3.21 21.35 -4.96
CA GLU A 234 3.31 20.14 -5.75
C GLU A 234 1.93 19.67 -6.21
N LYS A 235 1.71 19.52 -7.52
CA LYS A 235 0.41 19.17 -8.11
C LYS A 235 0.51 17.89 -8.91
N PHE A 236 -0.25 16.87 -8.50
CA PHE A 236 -0.33 15.58 -9.18
C PHE A 236 1.04 14.97 -9.50
N VAL A 237 1.94 14.99 -8.52
CA VAL A 237 3.27 14.41 -8.63
C VAL A 237 3.20 12.94 -8.24
N ARG A 238 3.89 12.09 -9.01
CA ARG A 238 4.01 10.66 -8.72
C ARG A 238 4.95 10.44 -7.53
N SER A 239 4.50 9.69 -6.53
CA SER A 239 5.37 9.19 -5.45
C SER A 239 6.18 7.96 -5.88
N ASN A 240 7.18 7.55 -5.10
CA ASN A 240 7.91 6.29 -5.36
C ASN A 240 7.01 5.04 -5.36
N ALA A 241 5.88 5.09 -4.66
CA ALA A 241 4.91 3.99 -4.59
C ALA A 241 3.81 4.11 -5.66
N GLY A 242 3.89 5.07 -6.58
CA GLY A 242 2.82 5.31 -7.56
C GLY A 242 1.58 6.01 -6.99
N THR A 243 1.61 6.44 -5.73
CA THR A 243 0.54 7.27 -5.14
C THR A 243 0.65 8.73 -5.61
N CYS A 244 -0.44 9.49 -5.47
CA CYS A 244 -0.50 10.89 -5.86
C CYS A 244 -0.11 11.83 -4.72
N VAL A 245 0.92 12.65 -4.95
CA VAL A 245 1.27 13.80 -4.12
C VAL A 245 0.60 15.04 -4.71
N ASN A 246 -0.30 15.65 -3.94
CA ASN A 246 -1.05 16.83 -4.38
C ASN A 246 -1.27 17.77 -3.20
N GLN A 247 -0.67 18.94 -3.27
CA GLN A 247 -0.80 19.99 -2.27
C GLN A 247 -1.95 20.94 -2.59
N ARG A 248 -2.65 21.41 -1.56
CA ARG A 248 -3.80 22.32 -1.66
C ARG A 248 -3.64 23.47 -0.67
N PRO A 249 -3.76 24.72 -1.12
CA PRO A 249 -3.66 25.86 -0.21
C PRO A 249 -4.77 25.84 0.83
N LEU A 250 -4.41 26.12 2.08
CA LEU A 250 -5.33 26.24 3.22
C LEU A 250 -5.69 27.70 3.50
N VAL A 251 -4.69 28.57 3.41
CA VAL A 251 -4.80 29.99 3.76
C VAL A 251 -5.58 30.79 2.74
N ARG A 252 -6.15 31.92 3.20
CA ARG A 252 -6.86 32.88 2.35
C ARG A 252 -6.07 34.18 2.19
N VAL A 253 -6.34 34.90 1.10
CA VAL A 253 -5.75 36.23 0.88
C VAL A 253 -6.15 37.17 2.02
N GLY A 254 -5.18 37.90 2.57
CA GLY A 254 -5.34 38.80 3.71
C GLY A 254 -5.15 38.14 5.08
N GLU A 255 -4.97 36.83 5.14
CA GLU A 255 -4.69 36.12 6.39
C GLU A 255 -3.25 36.40 6.87
N ARG A 256 -3.09 36.58 8.18
CA ARG A 256 -1.78 36.73 8.80
C ARG A 256 -1.26 35.36 9.21
N VAL A 257 -0.03 35.06 8.84
CA VAL A 257 0.64 33.79 9.15
C VAL A 257 1.87 34.04 10.00
N GLU A 258 2.17 33.11 10.89
CA GLU A 258 3.36 33.12 11.75
C GLU A 258 4.34 32.01 11.29
N VAL A 259 5.55 32.02 11.83
CA VAL A 259 6.53 30.97 11.51
C VAL A 259 6.00 29.60 11.94
N GLY A 260 5.94 28.67 10.99
CA GLY A 260 5.44 27.31 11.22
C GLY A 260 3.94 27.12 10.98
N THR A 261 3.19 28.16 10.62
CA THR A 261 1.79 28.01 10.22
C THR A 261 1.67 27.19 8.93
N PRO A 262 0.81 26.15 8.87
CA PRO A 262 0.51 25.43 7.64
C PRO A 262 -0.13 26.34 6.58
N LEU A 263 0.52 26.48 5.42
CA LEU A 263 0.04 27.25 4.28
C LEU A 263 -0.75 26.38 3.29
N ALA A 264 -0.36 25.13 3.14
CA ALA A 264 -0.99 24.18 2.23
C ALA A 264 -0.89 22.75 2.78
N ASP A 265 -1.99 22.03 2.72
CA ASP A 265 -2.07 20.59 2.98
C ASP A 265 -1.39 19.83 1.85
N GLY A 266 -0.81 18.68 2.17
CA GLY A 266 -0.28 17.69 1.24
C GLY A 266 -1.15 16.43 1.11
N PRO A 267 -0.57 15.30 0.68
CA PRO A 267 -1.27 14.02 0.64
C PRO A 267 -1.57 13.52 2.05
N CYS A 268 -2.76 12.97 2.28
CA CYS A 268 -3.19 12.49 3.60
C CYS A 268 -3.09 13.55 4.71
N THR A 269 -3.44 14.81 4.41
CA THR A 269 -3.52 15.87 5.44
C THR A 269 -4.79 16.70 5.30
N ASP A 270 -5.34 17.14 6.42
CA ASP A 270 -6.53 17.98 6.52
C ASP A 270 -6.31 19.03 7.63
N ASN A 271 -6.26 20.31 7.27
CA ASN A 271 -5.94 21.43 8.15
C ASN A 271 -4.62 21.27 8.93
N GLY A 272 -3.59 20.71 8.28
CA GLY A 272 -2.29 20.47 8.88
C GLY A 272 -2.21 19.22 9.76
N GLU A 273 -3.29 18.45 9.91
CA GLU A 273 -3.32 17.18 10.62
C GLU A 273 -3.25 15.98 9.67
N LEU A 274 -2.62 14.90 10.12
CA LEU A 274 -2.53 13.66 9.36
C LEU A 274 -3.91 12.99 9.23
N SER A 275 -4.32 12.71 8.00
CA SER A 275 -5.60 12.10 7.64
C SER A 275 -5.42 10.96 6.64
N LEU A 276 -5.26 9.74 7.18
CA LEU A 276 -4.95 8.52 6.42
C LEU A 276 -6.19 7.80 5.85
N GLY A 277 -7.40 8.23 6.19
CA GLY A 277 -8.64 7.51 5.96
C GLY A 277 -9.88 8.39 6.00
N ARG A 278 -11.03 7.80 6.32
CA ARG A 278 -12.33 8.48 6.44
C ARG A 278 -13.07 8.01 7.68
N ASN A 279 -13.86 8.89 8.30
CA ASN A 279 -14.80 8.52 9.34
C ASN A 279 -16.02 7.85 8.69
N LEU A 280 -16.24 6.57 8.97
CA LEU A 280 -17.36 5.79 8.41
C LEU A 280 -18.32 5.37 9.51
N LEU A 281 -19.63 5.44 9.23
CA LEU A 281 -20.66 4.90 10.12
C LEU A 281 -20.66 3.37 10.06
N VAL A 282 -20.24 2.72 11.13
CA VAL A 282 -20.04 1.28 11.23
C VAL A 282 -21.19 0.64 12.01
N ALA A 283 -21.61 -0.56 11.60
CA ALA A 283 -22.42 -1.47 12.40
C ALA A 283 -21.68 -2.78 12.68
N PHE A 284 -21.64 -3.19 13.94
CA PHE A 284 -21.11 -4.49 14.37
C PHE A 284 -22.21 -5.55 14.39
N MET A 285 -22.44 -6.21 13.25
CA MET A 285 -23.40 -7.30 13.12
C MET A 285 -23.00 -8.27 11.99
N PRO A 286 -23.27 -9.58 12.10
CA PRO A 286 -23.21 -10.48 10.96
C PRO A 286 -24.29 -10.14 9.94
N TRP A 287 -23.97 -10.20 8.64
CA TRP A 287 -24.93 -9.89 7.57
C TRP A 287 -24.89 -10.91 6.44
N ASN A 288 -25.89 -11.81 6.39
CA ASN A 288 -26.09 -12.81 5.35
C ASN A 288 -24.84 -13.65 4.98
N GLY A 289 -23.89 -13.81 5.90
CA GLY A 289 -22.59 -14.46 5.65
C GLY A 289 -21.63 -13.67 4.75
N LEU A 290 -22.01 -12.47 4.30
CA LEU A 290 -21.19 -11.65 3.42
C LEU A 290 -19.97 -11.06 4.15
N ASN A 291 -20.07 -10.84 5.46
CA ASN A 291 -18.95 -10.45 6.32
C ASN A 291 -18.39 -11.63 7.14
N TYR A 292 -18.47 -12.85 6.61
CA TYR A 292 -17.88 -14.02 7.26
C TYR A 292 -16.36 -13.87 7.45
N GLU A 293 -15.85 -14.33 8.59
CA GLU A 293 -14.47 -14.07 9.04
C GLU A 293 -14.13 -12.57 9.07
N ASP A 294 -13.23 -12.14 8.18
CA ASP A 294 -12.71 -10.77 8.06
C ASP A 294 -13.26 -10.03 6.84
N ALA A 295 -14.26 -10.58 6.16
CA ALA A 295 -14.86 -9.90 5.03
C ALA A 295 -15.60 -8.63 5.46
N ILE A 296 -15.52 -7.60 4.63
CA ILE A 296 -16.12 -6.29 4.88
C ILE A 296 -17.21 -6.02 3.84
N ILE A 297 -18.33 -5.47 4.30
CA ILE A 297 -19.42 -5.01 3.44
C ILE A 297 -19.44 -3.49 3.45
N LEU A 298 -19.56 -2.88 2.27
CA LEU A 298 -19.64 -1.43 2.12
C LEU A 298 -20.97 -0.99 1.49
N SER A 299 -21.38 0.21 1.83
CA SER A 299 -22.44 0.94 1.12
C SER A 299 -21.94 1.46 -0.22
N GLN A 300 -22.77 1.36 -1.26
CA GLN A 300 -22.52 1.92 -2.58
C GLN A 300 -22.33 3.45 -2.55
N ARG A 301 -22.85 4.13 -1.51
CA ARG A 301 -22.62 5.56 -1.27
C ARG A 301 -21.13 5.92 -1.31
N LEU A 302 -20.28 5.07 -0.73
CA LEU A 302 -18.82 5.31 -0.69
C LEU A 302 -18.17 5.33 -2.08
N VAL A 303 -18.77 4.63 -3.05
CA VAL A 303 -18.34 4.58 -4.46
C VAL A 303 -18.92 5.76 -5.25
N GLN A 304 -20.15 6.16 -4.94
CA GLN A 304 -20.85 7.28 -5.60
C GLN A 304 -20.21 8.62 -5.22
N ASP A 305 -19.98 8.83 -3.92
CA ASP A 305 -19.47 10.08 -3.35
C ASP A 305 -17.93 10.21 -3.42
N ASP A 306 -17.25 9.22 -4.01
CA ASP A 306 -15.78 9.13 -4.10
C ASP A 306 -15.07 9.20 -2.73
N VAL A 307 -15.70 8.65 -1.67
CA VAL A 307 -15.20 8.74 -0.28
C VAL A 307 -13.86 8.03 -0.12
N LEU A 308 -13.73 6.83 -0.70
CA LEU A 308 -12.52 6.00 -0.65
C LEU A 308 -11.81 5.92 -2.02
N THR A 309 -11.98 6.95 -2.85
CA THR A 309 -11.33 7.01 -4.16
C THR A 309 -9.91 7.58 -4.03
N SER A 310 -8.95 6.96 -4.71
CA SER A 310 -7.53 7.36 -4.73
C SER A 310 -7.06 7.60 -6.16
N ILE A 311 -6.00 8.40 -6.32
CA ILE A 311 -5.33 8.62 -7.62
C ILE A 311 -3.99 7.89 -7.59
N HIS A 312 -3.77 7.07 -8.60
CA HIS A 312 -2.53 6.34 -8.84
C HIS A 312 -1.89 6.86 -10.12
N ILE A 313 -0.59 7.09 -10.11
CA ILE A 313 0.14 7.62 -11.26
C ILE A 313 1.24 6.61 -11.61
N GLU A 314 1.08 5.99 -12.77
CA GLU A 314 2.07 5.09 -13.34
C GLU A 314 3.00 5.84 -14.29
N GLU A 315 4.26 5.44 -14.28
CA GLU A 315 5.30 5.97 -15.17
C GLU A 315 5.71 4.86 -16.12
N HIS A 316 5.50 5.09 -17.41
CA HIS A 316 5.91 4.19 -18.48
C HIS A 316 7.10 4.81 -19.20
N GLU A 317 8.22 4.09 -19.27
CA GLU A 317 9.46 4.54 -19.91
C GLU A 317 9.85 3.64 -21.08
N VAL A 318 10.12 4.25 -22.24
CA VAL A 318 10.67 3.59 -23.41
C VAL A 318 11.80 4.43 -23.94
N ASP A 319 12.81 3.73 -24.45
CA ASP A 319 13.95 4.33 -25.06
C ASP A 319 14.18 3.76 -26.47
N ALA A 320 14.81 4.58 -27.31
CA ALA A 320 15.22 4.26 -28.66
C ALA A 320 16.75 4.14 -28.68
N ARG A 321 17.25 2.97 -29.06
CA ARG A 321 18.69 2.63 -29.02
C ARG A 321 19.30 2.35 -30.37
N ASP A 322 20.61 2.46 -30.44
CA ASP A 322 21.40 1.91 -31.54
C ASP A 322 21.43 0.38 -31.46
N THR A 323 20.92 -0.28 -32.49
CA THR A 323 21.02 -1.73 -32.66
C THR A 323 22.11 -2.08 -33.67
N LYS A 324 22.43 -3.38 -33.80
CA LYS A 324 23.39 -3.86 -34.82
C LYS A 324 22.94 -3.57 -36.26
N LEU A 325 21.63 -3.48 -36.49
CA LEU A 325 21.02 -3.34 -37.82
C LEU A 325 20.66 -1.88 -38.16
N GLY A 326 20.76 -0.97 -37.18
CA GLY A 326 20.37 0.44 -37.32
C GLY A 326 19.84 0.99 -36.00
N ALA A 327 19.60 2.30 -35.95
CA ALA A 327 18.95 2.92 -34.79
C ALA A 327 17.46 2.56 -34.74
N GLU A 328 16.94 2.36 -33.53
CA GLU A 328 15.49 2.38 -33.32
C GLU A 328 14.98 3.81 -33.46
N GLU A 329 13.76 3.95 -33.99
CA GLU A 329 13.15 5.25 -34.24
C GLU A 329 11.80 5.33 -33.53
N ILE A 330 11.56 6.46 -32.86
CA ILE A 330 10.24 6.82 -32.34
C ILE A 330 9.49 7.54 -33.45
N THR A 331 8.40 6.94 -33.92
CA THR A 331 7.65 7.44 -35.08
C THR A 331 6.18 7.04 -34.99
N ARG A 332 5.32 7.86 -35.58
CA ARG A 332 3.90 7.56 -35.81
C ARG A 332 3.72 6.47 -36.87
N ASP A 333 4.72 6.27 -37.69
CA ASP A 333 4.66 5.45 -38.91
C ASP A 333 4.93 3.97 -38.63
N ILE A 334 3.96 3.31 -37.98
CA ILE A 334 4.07 1.94 -37.47
C ILE A 334 3.46 0.95 -38.48
N PRO A 335 4.18 -0.11 -38.89
CA PRO A 335 3.67 -1.09 -39.85
C PRO A 335 2.51 -1.91 -39.25
N ASN A 336 1.51 -2.23 -40.07
CA ASN A 336 0.38 -3.10 -39.73
C ASN A 336 -0.51 -2.62 -38.55
N VAL A 337 -0.52 -1.32 -38.28
CA VAL A 337 -1.39 -0.69 -37.28
C VAL A 337 -2.45 0.15 -37.99
N SER A 338 -3.69 0.12 -37.50
CA SER A 338 -4.79 0.91 -38.09
C SER A 338 -4.68 2.40 -37.71
N ASP A 339 -5.19 3.27 -38.58
CA ASP A 339 -5.22 4.73 -38.32
C ASP A 339 -6.02 5.09 -37.05
N GLU A 340 -7.00 4.27 -36.67
CA GLU A 340 -7.79 4.44 -35.46
C GLU A 340 -6.94 4.29 -34.19
N MET A 341 -6.05 3.29 -34.15
CA MET A 341 -5.10 3.11 -33.04
C MET A 341 -4.06 4.23 -32.96
N LEU A 342 -3.76 4.88 -34.09
CA LEU A 342 -2.82 6.01 -34.17
C LEU A 342 -3.50 7.36 -33.90
N ALA A 343 -4.84 7.41 -33.75
CA ALA A 343 -5.59 8.66 -33.69
C ALA A 343 -5.22 9.56 -32.51
N ASN A 344 -4.81 8.96 -31.38
CA ASN A 344 -4.40 9.69 -30.18
C ASN A 344 -2.91 10.05 -30.14
N LEU A 345 -2.10 9.55 -31.09
CA LEU A 345 -0.69 9.88 -31.20
C LEU A 345 -0.48 11.24 -31.87
N ASP A 346 0.58 11.94 -31.50
CA ASP A 346 1.06 13.15 -32.17
C ASP A 346 1.81 12.82 -33.47
N GLU A 347 2.40 13.82 -34.12
CA GLU A 347 3.17 13.65 -35.36
C GLU A 347 4.45 12.83 -35.16
N ARG A 348 4.98 12.77 -33.94
CA ARG A 348 6.18 12.00 -33.57
C ARG A 348 5.86 10.56 -33.19
N GLY A 349 4.58 10.22 -33.02
CA GLY A 349 4.16 8.91 -32.55
C GLY A 349 4.05 8.80 -31.03
N ILE A 350 3.98 9.92 -30.30
CA ILE A 350 3.82 9.94 -28.85
C ILE A 350 2.36 10.30 -28.52
N ILE A 351 1.75 9.59 -27.57
CA ILE A 351 0.38 9.85 -27.12
C ILE A 351 0.20 11.31 -26.68
N ARG A 352 -0.97 11.92 -26.93
CA ARG A 352 -1.27 13.29 -26.49
C ARG A 352 -1.68 13.37 -25.01
N ILE A 353 -1.32 14.48 -24.35
CA ILE A 353 -1.79 14.79 -22.99
C ILE A 353 -3.32 14.95 -23.00
N GLY A 354 -3.98 14.37 -22.00
CA GLY A 354 -5.45 14.35 -21.89
C GLY A 354 -6.14 13.23 -22.65
N ALA A 355 -5.40 12.40 -23.41
CA ALA A 355 -5.98 11.19 -23.98
C ALA A 355 -6.35 10.19 -22.87
N GLU A 356 -7.52 9.58 -23.00
CA GLU A 356 -7.88 8.39 -22.24
C GLU A 356 -7.32 7.17 -22.96
N VAL A 357 -6.67 6.30 -22.18
CA VAL A 357 -6.01 5.09 -22.69
C VAL A 357 -6.49 3.88 -21.92
N THR A 358 -6.55 2.76 -22.63
CA THR A 358 -6.96 1.45 -22.15
C THR A 358 -5.91 0.40 -22.49
N THR A 359 -6.07 -0.81 -21.96
CA THR A 359 -5.12 -1.91 -22.18
C THR A 359 -4.89 -2.16 -23.67
N GLY A 360 -3.62 -2.18 -24.09
CA GLY A 360 -3.22 -2.43 -25.48
C GLY A 360 -3.08 -1.19 -26.36
N ASP A 361 -3.54 -0.01 -25.91
CA ASP A 361 -3.35 1.24 -26.63
C ASP A 361 -1.87 1.61 -26.72
N ILE A 362 -1.47 2.26 -27.82
CA ILE A 362 -0.08 2.66 -28.06
C ILE A 362 0.20 3.97 -27.32
N LEU A 363 1.18 3.96 -26.43
CA LEU A 363 1.67 5.15 -25.73
C LEU A 363 2.77 5.85 -26.53
N VAL A 364 3.71 5.08 -27.06
CA VAL A 364 4.83 5.58 -27.85
C VAL A 364 5.09 4.61 -28.99
N GLY A 365 4.90 5.08 -30.22
CA GLY A 365 5.23 4.39 -31.44
C GLY A 365 6.73 4.21 -31.57
N LYS A 366 7.19 2.96 -31.62
CA LYS A 366 8.61 2.64 -31.77
C LYS A 366 8.79 1.54 -32.81
N VAL A 367 9.75 1.73 -33.71
CA VAL A 367 10.11 0.76 -34.73
C VAL A 367 11.58 0.36 -34.60
N THR A 368 11.83 -0.94 -34.68
CA THR A 368 13.19 -1.52 -34.63
C THR A 368 13.54 -2.13 -35.98
N PRO A 369 14.71 -1.83 -36.58
CA PRO A 369 15.15 -2.45 -37.83
C PRO A 369 15.21 -3.98 -37.74
N LYS A 370 14.66 -4.68 -38.74
CA LYS A 370 14.61 -6.15 -38.86
C LYS A 370 15.44 -6.59 -40.06
N GLY A 371 16.30 -7.60 -39.89
CA GLY A 371 17.11 -8.15 -40.97
C GLY A 371 16.33 -9.09 -41.91
N GLU A 372 16.74 -9.21 -43.17
CA GLU A 372 16.06 -10.06 -44.17
C GLU A 372 16.03 -11.56 -43.82
N THR A 373 16.96 -12.02 -42.99
CA THR A 373 17.08 -13.43 -42.58
C THR A 373 16.09 -13.83 -41.48
N GLU A 374 15.46 -12.88 -40.80
CA GLU A 374 14.54 -13.15 -39.67
C GLU A 374 13.08 -13.33 -40.11
N MET A 375 12.79 -13.31 -41.41
CA MET A 375 11.44 -13.57 -41.92
C MET A 375 11.18 -15.07 -42.05
N THR A 376 10.00 -15.50 -41.62
CA THR A 376 9.55 -16.88 -41.86
C THR A 376 9.28 -17.11 -43.35
N SER A 377 9.29 -18.37 -43.79
CA SER A 377 8.98 -18.73 -45.17
C SER A 377 7.57 -18.27 -45.58
N GLU A 378 6.63 -18.32 -44.63
CA GLU A 378 5.25 -17.88 -44.74
C GLU A 378 5.17 -16.35 -44.87
N GLU A 379 5.90 -15.59 -44.04
CA GLU A 379 5.97 -14.11 -44.15
C GLU A 379 6.57 -13.70 -45.51
N ARG A 380 7.60 -14.41 -45.98
CA ARG A 380 8.20 -14.17 -47.31
C ARG A 380 7.21 -14.44 -48.44
N LEU A 381 6.40 -15.50 -48.33
CA LEU A 381 5.38 -15.83 -49.31
C LEU A 381 4.27 -14.78 -49.32
N LEU A 382 3.75 -14.39 -48.15
CA LEU A 382 2.75 -13.33 -48.02
C LEU A 382 3.24 -12.02 -48.67
N ARG A 383 4.50 -11.65 -48.42
CA ARG A 383 5.14 -10.49 -49.06
C ARG A 383 5.16 -10.61 -50.59
N ALA A 384 5.52 -11.77 -51.13
CA ALA A 384 5.55 -12.01 -52.56
C ALA A 384 4.16 -11.92 -53.21
N ILE A 385 3.11 -12.34 -52.50
CA ILE A 385 1.72 -12.32 -52.96
C ILE A 385 1.14 -10.91 -52.93
N PHE A 386 1.28 -10.19 -51.81
CA PHE A 386 0.64 -8.89 -51.62
C PHE A 386 1.43 -7.72 -52.22
N GLY A 387 2.67 -7.95 -52.67
CA GLY A 387 3.50 -6.93 -53.28
C GLY A 387 3.81 -5.76 -52.34
N GLU A 388 3.60 -5.95 -51.03
CA GLU A 388 3.89 -4.95 -50.03
C GLU A 388 5.39 -4.67 -50.03
N LYS A 389 5.75 -3.41 -50.33
CA LYS A 389 7.07 -2.87 -50.04
C LYS A 389 7.19 -2.78 -48.52
N ALA A 390 7.50 -3.90 -47.86
CA ALA A 390 7.69 -3.91 -46.43
C ALA A 390 8.81 -2.93 -46.08
N ARG A 391 8.54 -1.99 -45.17
CA ARG A 391 9.59 -1.34 -44.42
C ARG A 391 10.29 -2.41 -43.59
N GLU A 392 11.62 -2.39 -43.57
CA GLU A 392 12.47 -3.36 -42.87
C GLU A 392 12.47 -3.14 -41.35
N VAL A 393 11.29 -2.95 -40.76
CA VAL A 393 11.14 -2.58 -39.35
C VAL A 393 10.03 -3.39 -38.69
N ARG A 394 10.20 -3.64 -37.40
CA ARG A 394 9.26 -4.34 -36.52
C ARG A 394 8.65 -3.34 -35.54
N ASP A 395 7.34 -3.48 -35.27
CA ASP A 395 6.67 -2.79 -34.17
C ASP A 395 7.25 -3.25 -32.82
N THR A 396 7.90 -2.33 -32.12
CA THR A 396 8.38 -2.47 -30.73
C THR A 396 7.82 -1.35 -29.86
N SER A 397 6.67 -0.80 -30.25
CA SER A 397 5.99 0.29 -29.58
C SER A 397 5.64 -0.05 -28.15
N MET A 398 5.70 0.96 -27.29
CA MET A 398 5.20 0.86 -25.94
C MET A 398 3.67 0.86 -25.97
N LYS A 399 3.09 -0.16 -25.34
CA LYS A 399 1.64 -0.30 -25.18
C LYS A 399 1.27 -0.26 -23.71
N VAL A 400 0.05 0.17 -23.41
CA VAL A 400 -0.51 0.15 -22.05
C VAL A 400 -0.58 -1.30 -21.56
N PRO A 401 0.00 -1.61 -20.38
CA PRO A 401 -0.06 -2.97 -19.81
C PRO A 401 -1.48 -3.48 -19.53
N HIS A 402 -1.58 -4.79 -19.31
CA HIS A 402 -2.85 -5.43 -19.00
C HIS A 402 -3.40 -5.00 -17.64
N GLY A 403 -4.70 -4.66 -17.62
CA GLY A 403 -5.39 -4.22 -16.41
C GLY A 403 -5.11 -2.76 -16.06
N GLU A 404 -4.48 -2.02 -16.96
CA GLU A 404 -4.22 -0.61 -16.81
C GLU A 404 -5.13 0.24 -17.71
N SER A 405 -5.64 1.34 -17.15
CA SER A 405 -6.40 2.35 -17.87
C SER A 405 -6.30 3.69 -17.14
N GLY A 406 -6.39 4.80 -17.86
CA GLY A 406 -6.30 6.12 -17.25
C GLY A 406 -6.18 7.25 -18.25
N THR A 407 -5.85 8.42 -17.75
CA THR A 407 -5.65 9.63 -18.56
C THR A 407 -4.17 10.01 -18.57
N ILE A 408 -3.65 10.40 -19.73
CA ILE A 408 -2.28 10.93 -19.83
C ILE A 408 -2.22 12.31 -19.18
N ILE A 409 -1.42 12.44 -18.11
CA ILE A 409 -1.26 13.72 -17.39
C ILE A 409 0.02 14.47 -17.74
N GLY A 410 1.01 13.78 -18.27
CA GLY A 410 2.32 14.37 -18.53
C GLY A 410 3.19 13.47 -19.38
N ILE A 411 4.07 14.10 -20.14
CA ILE A 411 5.04 13.44 -21.02
C ILE A 411 6.36 14.18 -20.86
N LYS A 412 7.44 13.43 -20.68
CA LYS A 412 8.80 13.96 -20.69
C LYS A 412 9.58 13.27 -21.78
N VAL A 413 10.18 14.06 -22.66
CA VAL A 413 11.04 13.57 -23.73
C VAL A 413 12.44 14.06 -23.42
N PHE A 414 13.40 13.13 -23.44
CA PHE A 414 14.82 13.39 -23.31
C PHE A 414 15.49 12.99 -24.62
N ASP A 415 16.34 13.87 -25.14
CA ASP A 415 16.95 13.70 -26.44
C ASP A 415 18.45 13.98 -26.36
N ARG A 416 19.26 13.06 -26.87
CA ARG A 416 20.71 13.22 -26.90
C ARG A 416 21.12 14.45 -27.71
N ASP A 417 20.40 14.76 -28.78
CA ASP A 417 20.72 15.89 -29.66
C ASP A 417 20.44 17.23 -28.97
N ASN A 418 19.57 17.25 -27.95
CA ASN A 418 19.30 18.42 -27.11
C ASN A 418 20.28 18.59 -25.95
N GLY A 419 21.27 17.70 -25.83
CA GLY A 419 22.27 17.73 -24.75
C GLY A 419 21.81 17.08 -23.44
N ASP A 420 20.73 16.29 -23.47
CA ASP A 420 20.30 15.50 -22.31
C ASP A 420 21.28 14.34 -22.04
N ASP A 421 21.54 14.08 -20.75
CA ASP A 421 22.42 12.97 -20.33
C ASP A 421 21.67 11.64 -20.43
N LEU A 422 21.96 10.88 -21.49
CA LEU A 422 21.36 9.58 -21.79
C LEU A 422 22.42 8.48 -21.79
N ALA A 423 22.01 7.28 -21.33
CA ALA A 423 22.88 6.11 -21.30
C ALA A 423 23.53 5.84 -22.67
N PRO A 424 24.78 5.35 -22.72
CA PRO A 424 25.48 5.10 -23.98
C PRO A 424 24.65 4.23 -24.94
N GLY A 425 24.51 4.67 -26.19
CA GLY A 425 23.70 3.99 -27.21
C GLY A 425 22.19 4.28 -27.17
N VAL A 426 21.68 5.04 -26.19
CA VAL A 426 20.30 5.56 -26.20
C VAL A 426 20.24 6.92 -26.88
N ASN A 427 19.45 7.06 -27.95
CA ASN A 427 19.32 8.31 -28.71
C ASN A 427 18.21 9.19 -28.14
N GLN A 428 17.08 8.59 -27.82
CA GLN A 428 15.91 9.29 -27.28
C GLN A 428 15.24 8.44 -26.19
N MET A 429 14.69 9.09 -25.17
CA MET A 429 13.94 8.45 -24.09
C MET A 429 12.64 9.22 -23.85
N VAL A 430 11.53 8.50 -23.80
CA VAL A 430 10.20 9.07 -23.57
C VAL A 430 9.60 8.44 -22.32
N ARG A 431 9.16 9.30 -21.40
CA ARG A 431 8.40 8.93 -20.22
C ARG A 431 6.97 9.45 -20.34
N VAL A 432 6.01 8.56 -20.16
CA VAL A 432 4.58 8.86 -20.19
C VAL A 432 4.00 8.60 -18.81
N TYR A 433 3.28 9.60 -18.27
CA TYR A 433 2.61 9.52 -16.98
C TYR A 433 1.11 9.29 -17.18
N VAL A 434 0.63 8.15 -16.68
CA VAL A 434 -0.78 7.75 -16.77
C VAL A 434 -1.40 7.85 -15.37
N ALA A 435 -2.41 8.71 -15.20
CA ALA A 435 -3.14 8.83 -13.96
C ALA A 435 -4.44 8.03 -13.99
N GLN A 436 -4.69 7.28 -12.93
CA GLN A 436 -5.84 6.40 -12.77
C GLN A 436 -6.62 6.83 -11.53
N LYS A 437 -7.91 7.11 -11.71
CA LYS A 437 -8.81 7.38 -10.58
C LYS A 437 -9.43 6.06 -10.14
N ARG A 438 -8.88 5.46 -9.07
CA ARG A 438 -9.31 4.15 -8.57
C ARG A 438 -10.34 4.30 -7.46
N LYS A 439 -11.59 4.00 -7.80
CA LYS A 439 -12.67 3.85 -6.83
C LYS A 439 -12.41 2.64 -5.93
N ILE A 440 -13.15 2.54 -4.83
CA ILE A 440 -13.09 1.35 -3.99
C ILE A 440 -13.84 0.19 -4.67
N SER A 441 -13.20 -0.98 -4.70
CA SER A 441 -13.71 -2.15 -5.42
C SER A 441 -13.78 -3.39 -4.52
N ILE A 442 -14.58 -4.38 -4.93
CA ILE A 442 -14.61 -5.69 -4.28
C ILE A 442 -13.23 -6.34 -4.40
N GLY A 443 -12.68 -6.81 -3.28
CA GLY A 443 -11.32 -7.35 -3.18
C GLY A 443 -10.28 -6.35 -2.66
N ASP A 444 -10.57 -5.04 -2.66
CA ASP A 444 -9.68 -4.06 -2.03
C ASP A 444 -9.61 -4.29 -0.51
N LYS A 445 -8.43 -4.03 0.06
CA LYS A 445 -8.17 -4.22 1.48
C LYS A 445 -8.40 -2.93 2.26
N LEU A 446 -9.22 -3.03 3.30
CA LEU A 446 -9.41 -1.98 4.31
C LEU A 446 -8.84 -2.41 5.65
N ALA A 447 -8.50 -1.43 6.49
CA ALA A 447 -8.13 -1.67 7.87
C ALA A 447 -8.52 -0.48 8.76
N GLY A 448 -8.73 -0.74 10.04
CA GLY A 448 -8.74 0.29 11.08
C GLY A 448 -7.35 0.46 11.71
N ARG A 449 -7.24 1.35 12.69
CA ARG A 449 -5.98 1.62 13.42
C ARG A 449 -5.63 0.53 14.44
N HIS A 450 -6.60 -0.29 14.82
CA HIS A 450 -6.51 -1.33 15.86
C HIS A 450 -6.11 -2.71 15.32
N GLY A 451 -5.50 -2.77 14.13
CA GLY A 451 -5.08 -4.03 13.50
C GLY A 451 -6.22 -4.91 12.97
N ASN A 452 -7.47 -4.45 13.02
CA ASN A 452 -8.60 -5.02 12.29
C ASN A 452 -8.41 -4.74 10.79
N LYS A 453 -8.43 -5.81 9.98
CA LYS A 453 -8.20 -5.75 8.54
C LYS A 453 -9.11 -6.74 7.83
N GLY A 454 -9.51 -6.39 6.62
CA GLY A 454 -10.43 -7.20 5.83
C GLY A 454 -10.40 -6.84 4.36
N VAL A 455 -10.91 -7.74 3.53
CA VAL A 455 -11.15 -7.48 2.11
C VAL A 455 -12.63 -7.22 1.90
N ILE A 456 -12.96 -6.32 0.97
CA ILE A 456 -14.35 -6.03 0.65
C ILE A 456 -14.92 -7.21 -0.11
N SER A 457 -15.95 -7.86 0.45
CA SER A 457 -16.63 -8.99 -0.19
C SER A 457 -17.82 -8.54 -1.03
N LYS A 458 -18.50 -7.47 -0.59
CA LYS A 458 -19.70 -6.96 -1.25
C LYS A 458 -19.84 -5.45 -1.05
N ILE A 459 -20.24 -4.79 -2.12
CA ILE A 459 -20.75 -3.41 -2.08
C ILE A 459 -22.26 -3.52 -2.30
N LEU A 460 -23.05 -3.13 -1.31
CA LEU A 460 -24.50 -3.19 -1.34
C LEU A 460 -25.10 -1.85 -1.78
N PRO A 461 -26.23 -1.86 -2.51
CA PRO A 461 -27.03 -0.64 -2.71
C PRO A 461 -27.35 0.03 -1.38
N GLN A 462 -27.52 1.35 -1.39
CA GLN A 462 -27.71 2.14 -0.17
C GLN A 462 -29.02 1.75 0.56
N GLU A 463 -30.06 1.44 -0.21
CA GLU A 463 -31.37 0.98 0.26
C GLU A 463 -31.33 -0.41 0.91
N ASP A 464 -30.37 -1.24 0.55
CA ASP A 464 -30.18 -2.59 1.11
C ASP A 464 -29.42 -2.58 2.44
N MET A 465 -28.77 -1.47 2.78
CA MET A 465 -27.98 -1.34 3.99
C MET A 465 -28.89 -1.21 5.22
N PRO A 466 -28.52 -1.81 6.36
CA PRO A 466 -29.13 -1.48 7.63
C PRO A 466 -29.11 0.03 7.88
N PHE A 467 -30.23 0.58 8.36
CA PHE A 467 -30.37 2.02 8.58
C PHE A 467 -30.90 2.33 9.98
N LEU A 468 -30.56 3.53 10.47
CA LEU A 468 -30.95 4.07 11.77
C LEU A 468 -32.41 4.54 11.77
N GLU A 469 -32.97 4.81 12.96
CA GLU A 469 -34.34 5.33 13.11
C GLU A 469 -34.62 6.63 12.34
N ASP A 470 -33.58 7.43 12.07
CA ASP A 470 -33.67 8.67 11.29
C ASP A 470 -33.53 8.47 9.77
N GLY A 471 -33.44 7.22 9.32
CA GLY A 471 -33.29 6.85 7.91
C GLY A 471 -31.84 6.83 7.42
N THR A 472 -30.85 7.14 8.26
CA THR A 472 -29.44 7.16 7.86
C THR A 472 -28.92 5.72 7.69
N PRO A 473 -28.49 5.31 6.48
CA PRO A 473 -27.90 3.99 6.27
C PRO A 473 -26.47 3.94 6.80
N VAL A 474 -26.06 2.79 7.30
CA VAL A 474 -24.67 2.56 7.72
C VAL A 474 -23.75 2.46 6.50
N ASP A 475 -22.49 2.86 6.65
CA ASP A 475 -21.50 2.88 5.58
C ASP A 475 -20.77 1.55 5.44
N ILE A 476 -20.51 0.88 6.57
CA ILE A 476 -19.72 -0.34 6.65
C ILE A 476 -20.30 -1.29 7.70
N ILE A 477 -20.30 -2.59 7.39
CA ILE A 477 -20.73 -3.63 8.33
C ILE A 477 -19.54 -4.52 8.63
N LEU A 478 -19.18 -4.58 9.92
CA LEU A 478 -18.09 -5.41 10.44
C LEU A 478 -18.64 -6.57 11.26
N ASN A 479 -17.92 -7.69 11.23
CA ASN A 479 -18.28 -8.86 11.99
C ASN A 479 -17.83 -8.72 13.46
N PRO A 480 -18.75 -8.80 14.45
CA PRO A 480 -18.38 -8.65 15.86
C PRO A 480 -17.53 -9.80 16.40
N LEU A 481 -17.57 -11.00 15.79
CA LEU A 481 -16.86 -12.19 16.30
C LEU A 481 -15.33 -12.04 16.27
N GLY A 482 -14.82 -11.19 15.37
CA GLY A 482 -13.40 -10.91 15.27
C GLY A 482 -12.85 -10.08 16.43
N VAL A 483 -13.69 -9.34 17.18
CA VAL A 483 -13.20 -8.39 18.20
C VAL A 483 -12.69 -9.12 19.46
N PRO A 484 -13.47 -10.00 20.14
CA PRO A 484 -13.03 -10.60 21.40
C PRO A 484 -11.86 -11.56 21.23
N SER A 485 -11.83 -12.32 20.12
CA SER A 485 -10.77 -13.30 19.85
C SER A 485 -9.41 -12.65 19.57
N ARG A 486 -9.41 -11.36 19.21
CA ARG A 486 -8.20 -10.59 18.85
C ARG A 486 -7.75 -9.63 19.94
N MET A 487 -8.55 -9.47 21.00
CA MET A 487 -8.26 -8.59 22.13
C MET A 487 -7.91 -7.16 21.69
N ASN A 488 -8.63 -6.63 20.69
CA ASN A 488 -8.47 -5.26 20.21
C ASN A 488 -9.76 -4.46 20.42
N VAL A 489 -10.09 -4.28 21.70
CA VAL A 489 -11.33 -3.63 22.16
C VAL A 489 -11.29 -2.12 21.90
N GLY A 490 -10.11 -1.55 21.69
CA GLY A 490 -9.93 -0.14 21.34
C GLY A 490 -10.79 0.29 20.16
N GLN A 491 -11.03 -0.57 19.17
CA GLN A 491 -11.90 -0.26 18.02
C GLN A 491 -13.37 -0.02 18.43
N VAL A 492 -13.86 -0.66 19.49
CA VAL A 492 -15.23 -0.47 20.01
C VAL A 492 -15.29 0.83 20.82
N MET A 493 -14.22 1.16 21.54
CA MET A 493 -14.12 2.45 22.24
C MET A 493 -14.02 3.61 21.24
N GLU A 494 -13.25 3.44 20.16
CA GLU A 494 -13.20 4.36 19.03
C GLU A 494 -14.59 4.54 18.40
N LEU A 495 -15.33 3.45 18.18
CA LEU A 495 -16.69 3.50 17.64
C LEU A 495 -17.62 4.39 18.47
N HIS A 496 -17.60 4.21 19.80
CA HIS A 496 -18.43 4.97 20.73
C HIS A 496 -18.01 6.44 20.81
N LEU A 497 -16.70 6.70 20.95
CA LEU A 497 -16.19 8.06 21.00
C LEU A 497 -16.40 8.80 19.67
N GLY A 498 -16.32 8.09 18.54
CA GLY A 498 -16.62 8.64 17.22
C GLY A 498 -18.08 9.01 17.06
N TRP A 499 -19.01 8.24 17.62
CA TRP A 499 -20.42 8.65 17.70
C TRP A 499 -20.59 9.91 18.55
N ILE A 500 -19.98 9.95 19.73
CA ILE A 500 -20.02 11.11 20.64
C ILE A 500 -19.47 12.37 19.96
N ALA A 501 -18.32 12.25 19.28
CA ALA A 501 -17.70 13.33 18.52
C ALA A 501 -18.63 13.84 17.41
N LYS A 502 -19.34 12.94 16.72
CA LYS A 502 -20.30 13.31 15.69
C LYS A 502 -21.55 13.98 16.23
N SER A 503 -22.12 13.48 17.33
CA SER A 503 -23.37 14.00 17.91
C SER A 503 -23.16 15.26 18.75
N GLY A 504 -22.01 15.39 19.41
CA GLY A 504 -21.80 16.34 20.50
C GLY A 504 -22.46 15.89 21.80
N TRP A 505 -22.20 16.61 22.89
CA TRP A 505 -22.74 16.32 24.23
C TRP A 505 -22.91 17.59 25.07
N ASP A 506 -23.75 17.49 26.10
CA ASP A 506 -23.91 18.50 27.13
C ASP A 506 -23.90 17.86 28.53
N VAL A 507 -22.87 18.18 29.32
CA VAL A 507 -22.69 17.70 30.69
C VAL A 507 -22.51 18.86 31.69
N THR A 508 -22.98 20.08 31.36
CA THR A 508 -22.80 21.25 32.23
C THR A 508 -23.52 21.09 33.57
N GLU A 509 -24.63 20.35 33.59
CA GLU A 509 -25.49 20.16 34.78
C GLU A 509 -25.30 18.80 35.48
N VAL A 510 -24.31 18.00 35.07
CA VAL A 510 -24.13 16.62 35.59
C VAL A 510 -23.18 16.59 36.79
N ASP A 511 -23.70 16.32 37.98
CA ASP A 511 -22.91 16.25 39.23
C ASP A 511 -22.30 14.86 39.45
N GLU A 512 -21.37 14.46 38.58
CA GLU A 512 -20.60 13.22 38.69
C GLU A 512 -19.09 13.50 38.54
N PRO A 513 -18.18 12.75 39.22
CA PRO A 513 -16.74 13.05 39.20
C PRO A 513 -16.10 13.07 37.81
N TRP A 514 -16.53 12.17 36.92
CA TRP A 514 -16.04 12.11 35.54
C TRP A 514 -16.46 13.37 34.75
N ALA A 515 -17.65 13.89 34.99
CA ALA A 515 -18.15 15.10 34.33
C ALA A 515 -17.48 16.36 34.90
N GLU A 516 -17.11 16.36 36.19
CA GLU A 516 -16.32 17.44 36.79
C GLU A 516 -14.93 17.56 36.15
N ARG A 517 -14.25 16.43 35.89
CA ARG A 517 -12.98 16.41 35.15
C ARG A 517 -13.14 17.01 33.75
N LEU A 518 -14.17 16.62 33.00
CA LEU A 518 -14.41 17.17 31.66
C LEU A 518 -14.74 18.67 31.69
N ARG A 519 -15.53 19.13 32.67
CA ARG A 519 -15.82 20.56 32.85
C ARG A 519 -14.58 21.38 33.20
N SER A 520 -13.68 20.85 34.04
CA SER A 520 -12.48 21.58 34.46
C SER A 520 -11.52 21.85 33.29
N VAL A 521 -11.54 21.00 32.26
CA VAL A 521 -10.77 21.17 31.02
C VAL A 521 -11.55 21.87 29.90
N GLY A 522 -12.76 22.37 30.17
CA GLY A 522 -13.57 23.11 29.21
C GLY A 522 -14.38 22.24 28.23
N LEU A 523 -14.48 20.93 28.48
CA LEU A 523 -15.23 19.97 27.66
C LEU A 523 -16.65 19.71 28.21
N GLY A 524 -17.26 20.71 28.85
CA GLY A 524 -18.60 20.61 29.43
C GLY A 524 -19.73 20.59 28.40
N LEU A 525 -19.61 21.40 27.35
CA LEU A 525 -20.55 21.46 26.22
C LEU A 525 -19.74 21.44 24.92
N VAL A 526 -20.00 20.45 24.06
CA VAL A 526 -19.30 20.30 22.78
C VAL A 526 -20.33 20.06 21.69
N GLU A 527 -20.28 20.89 20.64
CA GLU A 527 -21.14 20.75 19.46
C GLU A 527 -20.78 19.49 18.65
N GLY A 528 -21.72 19.00 17.84
CA GLY A 528 -21.49 17.84 16.99
C GLY A 528 -20.50 18.11 15.85
N GLY A 529 -19.74 17.08 15.47
CA GLY A 529 -18.80 17.10 14.35
C GLY A 529 -17.41 17.66 14.70
N GLN A 530 -17.04 17.68 15.98
CA GLN A 530 -15.74 18.12 16.45
C GLN A 530 -14.74 16.96 16.46
N CYS A 531 -13.46 17.24 16.20
CA CYS A 531 -12.39 16.26 16.34
C CYS A 531 -11.90 16.24 17.79
N LEU A 532 -11.79 15.05 18.37
CA LEU A 532 -11.37 14.82 19.75
C LEU A 532 -10.00 14.15 19.78
N ALA A 533 -9.23 14.39 20.83
CA ALA A 533 -7.96 13.72 21.06
C ALA A 533 -8.03 12.84 22.31
N THR A 534 -7.71 11.56 22.17
CA THR A 534 -7.51 10.60 23.26
C THR A 534 -6.05 10.10 23.22
N PRO A 535 -5.14 10.76 23.95
CA PRO A 535 -3.73 10.39 23.95
C PRO A 535 -3.51 8.97 24.47
N VAL A 536 -2.52 8.29 23.89
CA VAL A 536 -2.12 6.93 24.27
C VAL A 536 -1.70 6.89 25.75
N PHE A 537 -2.29 5.97 26.52
CA PHE A 537 -2.12 5.80 27.99
C PHE A 537 -2.62 6.95 28.89
N ASP A 538 -3.28 7.97 28.34
CA ASP A 538 -3.83 9.13 29.08
C ASP A 538 -5.20 9.57 28.52
N GLY A 539 -5.89 8.61 27.90
CA GLY A 539 -7.08 8.85 27.11
C GLY A 539 -8.37 9.03 27.91
N ALA A 540 -9.48 8.98 27.17
CA ALA A 540 -10.82 8.93 27.77
C ALA A 540 -11.03 7.62 28.53
N THR A 541 -11.56 7.73 29.75
CA THR A 541 -11.85 6.58 30.62
C THR A 541 -13.18 5.90 30.28
N ASP A 542 -13.37 4.67 30.74
CA ASP A 542 -14.61 3.92 30.54
C ASP A 542 -15.84 4.62 31.13
N GLU A 543 -15.69 5.24 32.31
CA GLU A 543 -16.76 5.99 32.97
C GLU A 543 -17.16 7.25 32.18
N GLU A 544 -16.17 7.98 31.65
CA GLU A 544 -16.42 9.14 30.79
C GLU A 544 -17.12 8.73 29.50
N LEU A 545 -16.68 7.66 28.83
CA LEU A 545 -17.32 7.18 27.61
C LEU A 545 -18.78 6.76 27.85
N ALA A 546 -19.05 6.01 28.90
CA ALA A 546 -20.40 5.59 29.26
C ALA A 546 -21.30 6.79 29.62
N GLY A 547 -20.75 7.76 30.36
CA GLY A 547 -21.43 9.01 30.71
C GLY A 547 -21.77 9.85 29.47
N LEU A 548 -20.79 10.07 28.60
CA LEU A 548 -20.95 10.85 27.37
C LEU A 548 -21.98 10.23 26.41
N LEU A 549 -22.03 8.91 26.27
CA LEU A 549 -23.10 8.24 25.50
C LEU A 549 -24.50 8.56 26.06
N LYS A 550 -24.64 8.60 27.38
CA LYS A 550 -25.91 8.91 28.06
C LYS A 550 -26.32 10.38 27.91
N TYR A 551 -25.38 11.31 27.82
CA TYR A 551 -25.64 12.76 27.71
C TYR A 551 -25.35 13.35 26.32
N GLY A 552 -25.12 12.52 25.30
CA GLY A 552 -25.01 12.96 23.91
C GLY A 552 -26.25 13.72 23.42
N LEU A 553 -26.02 14.73 22.56
CA LEU A 553 -27.06 15.59 22.01
C LEU A 553 -27.99 14.81 21.04
N PRO A 554 -29.27 15.17 20.95
CA PRO A 554 -30.18 14.60 19.96
C PRO A 554 -29.83 15.06 18.54
N ASN A 555 -30.31 14.35 17.54
CA ASN A 555 -30.19 14.77 16.14
C ASN A 555 -31.09 16.00 15.85
N ARG A 556 -31.06 16.48 14.59
CA ARG A 556 -31.84 17.64 14.13
C ARG A 556 -33.35 17.55 14.42
N ASP A 557 -33.88 16.32 14.53
CA ASP A 557 -35.31 16.04 14.73
C ASP A 557 -35.65 15.84 16.22
N GLY A 558 -34.69 16.08 17.12
CA GLY A 558 -34.84 15.90 18.56
C GLY A 558 -34.77 14.44 19.01
N LEU A 559 -34.40 13.52 18.12
CA LEU A 559 -34.32 12.08 18.40
C LEU A 559 -32.94 11.71 18.91
N LYS A 560 -32.91 10.95 20.02
CA LYS A 560 -31.69 10.34 20.53
C LYS A 560 -31.59 8.90 20.02
N VAL A 561 -30.96 8.75 18.86
CA VAL A 561 -30.85 7.47 18.13
C VAL A 561 -30.00 6.43 18.88
N MET A 562 -28.97 6.89 19.60
CA MET A 562 -28.04 6.04 20.33
C MET A 562 -28.45 5.85 21.79
N GLN A 563 -28.53 4.61 22.23
CA GLN A 563 -28.77 4.25 23.62
C GLN A 563 -27.50 4.47 24.45
N GLY A 564 -27.63 4.66 25.77
CA GLY A 564 -26.49 4.83 26.67
C GLY A 564 -25.52 3.64 26.74
N THR A 565 -25.86 2.51 26.13
CA THR A 565 -25.02 1.30 26.02
C THR A 565 -24.09 1.31 24.81
N GLY A 566 -24.16 2.32 23.94
CA GLY A 566 -23.40 2.33 22.68
C GLY A 566 -24.07 1.52 21.56
N LYS A 567 -25.38 1.28 21.66
CA LYS A 567 -26.15 0.55 20.66
C LYS A 567 -27.33 1.37 20.15
N ALA A 568 -27.72 1.15 18.90
CA ALA A 568 -28.91 1.74 18.30
C ALA A 568 -29.83 0.67 17.72
N ARG A 569 -31.09 1.02 17.54
CA ARG A 569 -32.04 0.20 16.79
C ARG A 569 -31.79 0.42 15.30
N LEU A 570 -31.53 -0.67 14.58
CA LEU A 570 -31.39 -0.67 13.14
C LEU A 570 -32.60 -1.37 12.49
N PHE A 571 -32.87 -1.01 11.25
CA PHE A 571 -33.87 -1.62 10.39
C PHE A 571 -33.18 -2.31 9.22
N ASP A 572 -33.70 -3.45 8.81
CA ASP A 572 -33.25 -4.15 7.61
C ASP A 572 -33.70 -3.37 6.37
N GLY A 573 -32.75 -2.90 5.56
CA GLY A 573 -33.03 -2.20 4.31
C GLY A 573 -33.83 -3.03 3.29
N ARG A 574 -33.79 -4.36 3.38
CA ARG A 574 -34.45 -5.26 2.43
C ARG A 574 -35.90 -5.56 2.78
N SER A 575 -36.17 -5.87 4.04
CA SER A 575 -37.53 -6.20 4.52
C SER A 575 -38.28 -4.99 5.06
N GLY A 576 -37.56 -3.99 5.60
CA GLY A 576 -38.10 -2.87 6.36
C GLY A 576 -38.35 -3.20 7.84
N ASP A 577 -38.17 -4.45 8.26
CA ASP A 577 -38.39 -4.86 9.64
C ASP A 577 -37.23 -4.41 10.56
N PRO A 578 -37.51 -4.03 11.81
CA PRO A 578 -36.46 -3.75 12.80
C PRO A 578 -35.71 -5.03 13.18
N PHE A 579 -34.40 -4.92 13.42
CA PHE A 579 -33.66 -6.03 14.01
C PHE A 579 -34.15 -6.36 15.42
N PRO A 580 -34.15 -7.64 15.83
CA PRO A 580 -34.66 -8.06 17.13
C PRO A 580 -33.90 -7.46 18.32
N GLU A 581 -32.59 -7.24 18.17
CA GLU A 581 -31.69 -6.73 19.20
C GLU A 581 -31.04 -5.41 18.75
N PRO A 582 -30.74 -4.47 19.66
CA PRO A 582 -29.99 -3.27 19.33
C PRO A 582 -28.53 -3.62 18.99
N ILE A 583 -27.98 -2.91 18.00
CA ILE A 583 -26.68 -3.21 17.39
C ILE A 583 -25.69 -2.12 17.74
N GLY A 584 -24.43 -2.49 17.97
CA GLY A 584 -23.34 -1.53 18.20
C GLY A 584 -23.08 -0.73 16.93
N VAL A 585 -23.27 0.59 17.01
CA VAL A 585 -23.10 1.51 15.89
C VAL A 585 -22.24 2.70 16.29
N GLY A 586 -21.58 3.34 15.34
CA GLY A 586 -20.82 4.56 15.60
C GLY A 586 -19.84 4.85 14.49
N TYR A 587 -18.96 5.82 14.70
CA TYR A 587 -17.99 6.22 13.68
C TYR A 587 -16.63 5.62 13.99
N MET A 588 -16.04 4.95 12.99
CA MET A 588 -14.68 4.42 13.06
C MET A 588 -13.84 5.00 11.93
N TYR A 589 -12.57 5.25 12.18
CA TYR A 589 -11.66 5.75 11.17
C TYR A 589 -11.06 4.59 10.36
N MET A 590 -11.51 4.48 9.11
CA MET A 590 -11.15 3.37 8.22
C MET A 590 -10.17 3.83 7.14
N LEU A 591 -9.14 3.03 6.92
CA LEU A 591 -8.05 3.30 5.98
C LEU A 591 -8.19 2.39 4.76
N LYS A 592 -8.00 2.97 3.56
CA LYS A 592 -7.81 2.21 2.33
C LYS A 592 -6.34 1.84 2.20
N LEU A 593 -6.02 0.55 2.14
CA LEU A 593 -4.63 0.10 2.05
C LEU A 593 -4.19 -0.02 0.59
N HIS A 594 -2.88 0.07 0.35
CA HIS A 594 -2.24 -0.10 -0.95
C HIS A 594 -2.19 -1.58 -1.42
N HIS A 595 -3.19 -2.36 -1.04
CA HIS A 595 -3.41 -3.73 -1.46
C HIS A 595 -4.72 -3.78 -2.23
N LEU A 596 -4.67 -3.30 -3.46
CA LEU A 596 -5.83 -3.16 -4.34
C LEU A 596 -5.99 -4.40 -5.22
N VAL A 597 -7.24 -4.72 -5.56
CA VAL A 597 -7.55 -5.86 -6.43
C VAL A 597 -6.98 -5.65 -7.83
N ASP A 598 -7.03 -4.43 -8.36
CA ASP A 598 -6.54 -4.08 -9.69
C ASP A 598 -5.04 -4.40 -9.86
N ASP A 599 -4.26 -4.26 -8.78
CA ASP A 599 -2.83 -4.58 -8.79
C ASP A 599 -2.58 -6.09 -8.66
N LYS A 600 -3.47 -6.81 -7.99
CA LYS A 600 -3.30 -8.24 -7.67
C LYS A 600 -3.90 -9.19 -8.69
N ILE A 601 -4.96 -8.77 -9.38
CA ILE A 601 -5.59 -9.60 -10.41
C ILE A 601 -4.60 -9.83 -11.54
N HIS A 602 -4.41 -11.10 -11.89
CA HIS A 602 -3.51 -11.52 -12.95
C HIS A 602 -3.95 -12.85 -13.53
N ALA A 603 -4.03 -12.91 -14.85
CA ALA A 603 -4.37 -14.10 -15.59
C ALA A 603 -3.47 -14.21 -16.81
N ARG A 604 -3.15 -15.45 -17.19
CA ARG A 604 -2.32 -15.77 -18.35
C ARG A 604 -2.88 -17.00 -19.04
N SER A 605 -3.06 -16.92 -20.36
CA SER A 605 -3.27 -18.06 -21.23
C SER A 605 -1.92 -18.55 -21.77
N THR A 606 -1.32 -17.77 -22.67
CA THR A 606 0.04 -17.92 -23.19
C THR A 606 0.82 -16.64 -22.93
N GLY A 607 2.15 -16.65 -23.06
CA GLY A 607 2.96 -15.48 -22.74
C GLY A 607 4.44 -15.72 -22.96
N PRO A 608 5.32 -14.84 -22.48
CA PRO A 608 6.75 -15.01 -22.63
C PRO A 608 7.29 -16.16 -21.78
N TYR A 609 8.40 -16.73 -22.24
CA TYR A 609 9.11 -17.86 -21.65
C TYR A 609 10.57 -17.51 -21.40
N SER A 610 11.17 -18.14 -20.40
CA SER A 610 12.60 -18.06 -20.11
C SER A 610 13.41 -18.68 -21.24
N MET A 611 14.45 -18.00 -21.70
CA MET A 611 15.35 -18.55 -22.72
C MET A 611 16.16 -19.75 -22.21
N ILE A 612 16.39 -19.83 -20.89
CA ILE A 612 17.24 -20.87 -20.29
C ILE A 612 16.42 -22.13 -20.01
N THR A 613 15.31 -21.98 -19.27
CA THR A 613 14.53 -23.11 -18.77
C THR A 613 13.33 -23.44 -19.67
N GLN A 614 13.02 -22.60 -20.66
CA GLN A 614 11.80 -22.67 -21.48
C GLN A 614 10.47 -22.63 -20.70
N GLN A 615 10.51 -22.37 -19.40
CA GLN A 615 9.34 -22.21 -18.54
C GLN A 615 8.71 -20.82 -18.70
N PRO A 616 7.40 -20.68 -18.42
CA PRO A 616 6.74 -19.39 -18.29
C PRO A 616 7.54 -18.43 -17.38
N LEU A 617 7.71 -17.17 -17.80
CA LEU A 617 8.26 -16.15 -16.92
C LEU A 617 7.39 -15.98 -15.66
N GLY A 618 7.97 -15.43 -14.58
CA GLY A 618 7.26 -15.17 -13.33
C GLY A 618 6.82 -13.71 -13.18
N GLY A 619 5.72 -13.47 -12.47
CA GLY A 619 5.28 -12.14 -12.07
C GLY A 619 4.40 -11.40 -13.10
N LYS A 620 3.50 -10.56 -12.58
CA LYS A 620 2.48 -9.83 -13.37
C LYS A 620 3.09 -8.92 -14.44
N ALA A 621 4.14 -8.18 -14.10
CA ALA A 621 4.79 -7.21 -15.00
C ALA A 621 5.34 -7.86 -16.29
N GLN A 622 5.72 -9.15 -16.23
CA GLN A 622 6.21 -9.91 -17.38
C GLN A 622 5.12 -10.75 -18.05
N PHE A 623 3.85 -10.56 -17.66
CA PHE A 623 2.75 -11.45 -18.05
C PHE A 623 3.07 -12.93 -17.72
N GLY A 624 3.57 -13.15 -16.52
CA GLY A 624 4.11 -14.42 -16.05
C GLY A 624 3.07 -15.48 -15.70
N GLY A 625 3.48 -16.74 -15.60
CA GLY A 625 2.65 -17.84 -15.12
C GLY A 625 2.58 -17.91 -13.59
N GLN A 626 1.61 -18.67 -13.08
CA GLN A 626 1.58 -19.05 -11.66
C GLN A 626 2.58 -20.17 -11.38
N ARG A 627 3.22 -20.12 -10.21
CA ARG A 627 4.13 -21.18 -9.80
C ARG A 627 3.33 -22.36 -9.25
N PHE A 628 3.40 -23.49 -9.94
CA PHE A 628 2.97 -24.78 -9.40
C PHE A 628 4.16 -25.40 -8.67
N GLY A 629 4.11 -25.41 -7.34
CA GLY A 629 5.23 -25.80 -6.49
C GLY A 629 5.21 -27.27 -6.10
N GLU A 630 6.21 -27.66 -5.31
CA GLU A 630 6.39 -29.03 -4.82
C GLU A 630 5.21 -29.50 -3.96
N MET A 631 4.69 -28.64 -3.08
CA MET A 631 3.54 -28.99 -2.23
C MET A 631 2.26 -29.19 -3.04
N GLU A 632 2.08 -28.43 -4.13
CA GLU A 632 0.94 -28.60 -5.03
C GLU A 632 1.05 -29.90 -5.86
N VAL A 633 2.27 -30.32 -6.20
CA VAL A 633 2.53 -31.64 -6.81
C VAL A 633 2.07 -32.75 -5.86
N TRP A 634 2.50 -32.72 -4.60
CA TRP A 634 2.09 -33.72 -3.60
C TRP A 634 0.57 -33.80 -3.44
N ALA A 635 -0.13 -32.67 -3.53
CA ALA A 635 -1.58 -32.64 -3.48
C ALA A 635 -2.21 -33.42 -4.64
N LEU A 636 -1.73 -33.21 -5.88
CA LEU A 636 -2.24 -33.95 -7.05
C LEU A 636 -1.86 -35.44 -7.02
N GLU A 637 -0.68 -35.78 -6.52
CA GLU A 637 -0.26 -37.17 -6.29
C GLU A 637 -1.19 -37.85 -5.29
N ALA A 638 -1.53 -37.18 -4.18
CA ALA A 638 -2.45 -37.69 -3.17
C ALA A 638 -3.87 -37.91 -3.72
N TYR A 639 -4.33 -37.06 -4.65
CA TYR A 639 -5.59 -37.27 -5.37
C TYR A 639 -5.52 -38.40 -6.42
N GLY A 640 -4.32 -38.85 -6.80
CA GLY A 640 -4.12 -39.78 -7.90
C GLY A 640 -4.37 -39.17 -9.28
N ALA A 641 -4.29 -37.83 -9.40
CA ALA A 641 -4.59 -37.09 -10.62
C ALA A 641 -3.38 -37.05 -11.58
N ALA A 642 -2.92 -38.22 -12.02
CA ALA A 642 -1.69 -38.38 -12.81
C ALA A 642 -1.68 -37.57 -14.12
N TRP A 643 -2.78 -37.60 -14.88
CA TRP A 643 -2.88 -36.85 -16.15
C TRP A 643 -2.85 -35.33 -15.95
N ALA A 644 -3.51 -34.82 -14.91
CA ALA A 644 -3.51 -33.39 -14.61
C ALA A 644 -2.11 -32.92 -14.17
N LEU A 645 -1.43 -33.73 -13.36
CA LEU A 645 -0.06 -33.47 -12.95
C LEU A 645 0.90 -33.48 -14.15
N GLN A 646 0.80 -34.49 -15.02
CA GLN A 646 1.61 -34.59 -16.22
C GLN A 646 1.39 -33.37 -17.13
N GLU A 647 0.13 -32.97 -17.37
CA GLU A 647 -0.23 -31.81 -18.18
C GLU A 647 0.40 -30.50 -17.65
N LEU A 648 0.32 -30.26 -16.34
CA LEU A 648 0.87 -29.06 -15.69
C LEU A 648 2.40 -28.98 -15.80
N LEU A 649 3.08 -30.11 -15.66
CA LEU A 649 4.55 -30.18 -15.67
C LEU A 649 5.17 -30.24 -17.08
N THR A 650 4.37 -30.37 -18.13
CA THR A 650 4.85 -30.54 -19.52
C THR A 650 4.29 -29.46 -20.45
N ILE A 651 3.14 -29.71 -21.08
CA ILE A 651 2.55 -28.90 -22.15
C ILE A 651 2.06 -27.53 -21.69
N LYS A 652 1.84 -27.34 -20.38
CA LYS A 652 1.55 -26.03 -19.77
C LYS A 652 2.81 -25.30 -19.26
N SER A 653 3.98 -25.91 -19.35
CA SER A 653 5.25 -25.40 -18.85
C SER A 653 6.31 -25.32 -19.96
N ASP A 654 7.18 -26.33 -20.05
CA ASP A 654 8.44 -26.33 -20.79
C ASP A 654 8.51 -27.37 -21.92
N ASP A 655 7.41 -28.04 -22.26
CA ASP A 655 7.32 -28.74 -23.55
C ASP A 655 7.11 -27.73 -24.69
N VAL A 656 8.22 -27.37 -25.33
CA VAL A 656 8.29 -26.36 -26.39
C VAL A 656 7.40 -26.72 -27.58
N SER A 657 7.34 -27.99 -27.96
CA SER A 657 6.58 -28.47 -29.11
C SER A 657 5.11 -28.71 -28.74
N GLY A 658 4.88 -29.30 -27.58
CA GLY A 658 3.55 -29.64 -27.07
C GLY A 658 2.71 -28.38 -26.86
N ARG A 659 3.26 -27.32 -26.25
CA ARG A 659 2.49 -26.08 -26.01
C ARG A 659 1.91 -25.44 -27.28
N VAL A 660 2.64 -25.51 -28.41
CA VAL A 660 2.17 -24.97 -29.70
C VAL A 660 1.06 -25.86 -30.27
N LYS A 661 1.29 -27.18 -30.28
CA LYS A 661 0.29 -28.15 -30.76
C LYS A 661 -0.98 -28.15 -29.94
N VAL A 662 -0.88 -27.97 -28.62
CA VAL A 662 -2.03 -27.82 -27.71
C VAL A 662 -2.85 -26.59 -28.07
N TYR A 663 -2.19 -25.45 -28.28
CA TYR A 663 -2.88 -24.23 -28.69
C TYR A 663 -3.60 -24.43 -30.04
N GLU A 664 -2.93 -25.03 -31.01
CA GLU A 664 -3.52 -25.36 -32.32
C GLU A 664 -4.71 -26.32 -32.19
N ALA A 665 -4.60 -27.38 -31.39
CA ALA A 665 -5.66 -28.35 -31.16
C ALA A 665 -6.90 -27.68 -30.53
N ILE A 666 -6.70 -26.80 -29.54
CA ILE A 666 -7.79 -26.03 -28.91
C ILE A 666 -8.50 -25.15 -29.95
N VAL A 667 -7.74 -24.45 -30.81
CA VAL A 667 -8.32 -23.59 -31.86
C VAL A 667 -9.09 -24.39 -32.91
N LYS A 668 -8.60 -25.59 -33.26
CA LYS A 668 -9.27 -26.51 -34.20
C LYS A 668 -10.42 -27.29 -33.59
N GLY A 669 -10.56 -27.32 -32.26
CA GLY A 669 -11.51 -28.19 -31.56
C GLY A 669 -11.12 -29.67 -31.61
N GLU A 670 -9.83 -29.96 -31.73
CA GLU A 670 -9.26 -31.32 -31.72
C GLU A 670 -8.88 -31.74 -30.29
N ASN A 671 -8.60 -33.04 -30.11
CA ASN A 671 -8.13 -33.55 -28.84
C ASN A 671 -6.72 -33.03 -28.51
N ILE A 672 -6.47 -32.81 -27.23
CA ILE A 672 -5.13 -32.42 -26.74
C ILE A 672 -4.13 -33.53 -27.06
N PRO A 673 -2.99 -33.20 -27.70
CA PRO A 673 -1.95 -34.18 -28.05
C PRO A 673 -1.27 -34.75 -26.80
N GLU A 674 -0.59 -35.88 -26.97
CA GLU A 674 0.16 -36.51 -25.90
C GLU A 674 1.36 -35.64 -25.46
N PRO A 675 1.61 -35.47 -24.15
CA PRO A 675 2.72 -34.68 -23.66
C PRO A 675 4.10 -35.22 -24.05
N GLY A 676 5.02 -34.32 -24.41
CA GLY A 676 6.42 -34.64 -24.67
C GLY A 676 7.31 -34.63 -23.44
N ILE A 677 8.63 -34.60 -23.68
CA ILE A 677 9.66 -34.55 -22.63
C ILE A 677 9.89 -33.08 -22.22
N PRO A 678 9.86 -32.75 -20.91
CA PRO A 678 10.19 -31.42 -20.40
C PRO A 678 11.59 -30.95 -20.80
N GLU A 679 11.72 -29.67 -21.19
CA GLU A 679 13.03 -29.10 -21.50
C GLU A 679 13.95 -29.05 -20.27
N SER A 680 13.39 -28.81 -19.08
CA SER A 680 14.14 -28.83 -17.81
C SER A 680 14.89 -30.14 -17.58
N PHE A 681 14.34 -31.29 -18.00
CA PHE A 681 15.02 -32.58 -17.92
C PHE A 681 16.21 -32.67 -18.88
N LYS A 682 16.08 -32.14 -20.11
CA LYS A 682 17.20 -32.07 -21.05
C LYS A 682 18.32 -31.16 -20.52
N VAL A 683 17.96 -30.02 -19.95
CA VAL A 683 18.92 -29.09 -19.31
C VAL A 683 19.66 -29.79 -18.17
N LEU A 684 18.97 -30.51 -17.30
CA LEU A 684 19.59 -31.28 -16.22
C LEU A 684 20.62 -32.30 -16.73
N ILE A 685 20.30 -33.04 -17.79
CA ILE A 685 21.25 -34.00 -18.40
C ILE A 685 22.48 -33.27 -18.94
N LYS A 686 22.31 -32.09 -19.56
CA LYS A 686 23.44 -31.28 -20.04
C LYS A 686 24.29 -30.77 -18.90
N GLU A 687 23.69 -30.33 -17.79
CA GLU A 687 24.40 -29.91 -16.58
C GLU A 687 25.20 -31.07 -15.96
N MET A 688 24.60 -32.27 -15.83
CA MET A 688 25.33 -33.45 -15.35
C MET A 688 26.49 -33.83 -16.27
N LYS A 689 26.30 -33.80 -17.60
CA LYS A 689 27.38 -34.02 -18.58
C LYS A 689 28.49 -32.97 -18.48
N SER A 690 28.15 -31.72 -18.18
CA SER A 690 29.13 -30.66 -17.94
C SER A 690 30.00 -30.89 -16.70
N LEU A 691 29.46 -31.63 -15.72
CA LEU A 691 30.19 -32.11 -14.53
C LEU A 691 30.97 -33.41 -14.79
N CYS A 692 31.16 -33.80 -16.05
CA CYS A 692 31.81 -35.04 -16.48
C CYS A 692 31.10 -36.33 -16.02
N LEU A 693 29.81 -36.26 -15.69
CA LEU A 693 28.99 -37.44 -15.42
C LEU A 693 28.38 -37.94 -16.73
N ASN A 694 28.73 -39.16 -17.16
CA ASN A 694 28.12 -39.74 -18.36
C ASN A 694 26.72 -40.27 -18.04
N VAL A 695 25.70 -39.48 -18.38
CA VAL A 695 24.28 -39.83 -18.21
C VAL A 695 23.67 -40.16 -19.57
N GLU A 696 23.12 -41.36 -19.70
CA GLU A 696 22.51 -41.88 -20.92
C GLU A 696 21.09 -42.37 -20.62
N VAL A 697 20.15 -42.09 -21.53
CA VAL A 697 18.77 -42.59 -21.46
C VAL A 697 18.71 -43.88 -22.27
N LEU A 698 18.34 -44.98 -21.64
CA LEU A 698 18.28 -46.30 -22.27
C LEU A 698 16.84 -46.66 -22.60
N SER A 699 16.61 -47.22 -23.78
CA SER A 699 15.36 -47.92 -24.09
C SER A 699 15.29 -49.27 -23.34
N SER A 700 14.15 -49.94 -23.38
CA SER A 700 13.98 -51.30 -22.82
C SER A 700 15.00 -52.31 -23.34
N ASP A 701 15.51 -52.08 -24.56
CA ASP A 701 16.44 -52.98 -25.25
C ASP A 701 17.92 -52.64 -24.95
N GLY A 702 18.17 -51.68 -24.05
CA GLY A 702 19.52 -51.24 -23.66
C GLY A 702 20.21 -50.33 -24.67
N VAL A 703 19.47 -49.81 -25.67
CA VAL A 703 20.01 -48.89 -26.67
C VAL A 703 19.93 -47.46 -26.15
N VAL A 704 21.04 -46.73 -26.28
CA VAL A 704 21.10 -45.30 -25.92
C VAL A 704 20.23 -44.50 -26.87
N GLN A 705 19.28 -43.74 -26.33
CA GLN A 705 18.48 -42.79 -27.09
C GLN A 705 19.10 -41.39 -27.03
N ASP A 706 19.24 -40.75 -28.20
CA ASP A 706 19.57 -39.32 -28.24
C ASP A 706 18.28 -38.50 -28.11
N LEU A 707 18.27 -37.60 -27.13
CA LEU A 707 17.13 -36.73 -26.83
C LEU A 707 17.02 -35.55 -27.83
N ARG A 708 17.96 -35.41 -28.75
CA ARG A 708 17.95 -34.38 -29.81
C ARG A 708 17.06 -34.74 -31.00
N ASP A 709 16.97 -36.02 -31.34
CA ASP A 709 16.37 -36.45 -32.61
C ASP A 709 14.84 -36.31 -32.65
N ALA A 710 14.17 -36.16 -31.50
CA ALA A 710 12.72 -35.93 -31.42
C ALA A 710 12.27 -34.51 -31.84
N GLU A 711 13.21 -33.55 -31.93
CA GLU A 711 12.92 -32.17 -32.39
C GLU A 711 12.94 -32.05 -33.92
N ASP A 712 13.82 -32.78 -34.60
CA ASP A 712 14.00 -32.69 -36.06
C ASP A 712 12.85 -33.31 -36.86
N GLU A 713 12.12 -34.30 -36.32
CA GLU A 713 10.91 -34.83 -36.98
C GLU A 713 9.74 -33.82 -36.95
N ASN A 714 9.68 -32.95 -35.94
CA ASN A 714 8.62 -31.94 -35.77
C ASN A 714 8.88 -30.63 -36.54
N TYR A 715 10.13 -30.39 -36.98
CA TYR A 715 10.49 -29.31 -37.92
C TYR A 715 10.25 -29.67 -39.39
N ARG A 716 9.69 -30.85 -39.69
CA ARG A 716 9.09 -31.10 -41.00
C ARG A 716 7.87 -30.19 -41.13
N VAL A 717 8.09 -29.05 -41.79
CA VAL A 717 7.05 -28.23 -42.41
C VAL A 717 6.01 -29.20 -43.01
N PRO A 718 4.71 -29.08 -42.66
CA PRO A 718 3.70 -29.89 -43.30
C PRO A 718 3.84 -29.72 -44.81
N ASP A 719 3.58 -30.78 -45.59
CA ASP A 719 3.48 -30.78 -47.05
C ASP A 719 2.35 -29.86 -47.59
N GLY A 720 2.00 -28.77 -46.90
CA GLY A 720 0.92 -27.84 -47.22
C GLY A 720 1.18 -26.95 -48.42
N LEU A 721 2.41 -26.88 -48.94
CA LEU A 721 2.71 -26.09 -50.14
C LEU A 721 2.97 -26.95 -51.38
N GLY A 722 3.11 -28.28 -51.27
CA GLY A 722 3.28 -29.17 -52.44
C GLY A 722 4.43 -28.82 -53.39
N VAL A 723 5.38 -27.97 -52.99
CA VAL A 723 6.49 -27.50 -53.83
C VAL A 723 7.80 -27.63 -53.07
N ASP A 724 8.66 -28.53 -53.55
CA ASP A 724 10.02 -28.70 -53.07
C ASP A 724 10.92 -27.57 -53.59
N LEU A 725 11.17 -26.57 -52.74
CA LEU A 725 12.02 -25.41 -53.03
C LEU A 725 13.52 -25.75 -53.12
N ARG A 726 13.92 -27.02 -52.97
CA ARG A 726 15.33 -27.45 -53.14
C ARG A 726 15.75 -27.60 -54.60
N ARG A 727 14.81 -27.58 -55.54
CA ARG A 727 15.11 -27.74 -56.97
C ARG A 727 15.34 -26.36 -57.62
N ARG A 728 16.61 -26.01 -57.87
CA ARG A 728 16.94 -24.92 -58.79
C ARG A 728 16.28 -25.20 -60.16
N PRO A 729 15.57 -24.25 -60.77
CA PRO A 729 15.14 -24.41 -62.16
C PRO A 729 16.38 -24.48 -63.04
N GLY A 730 16.61 -25.62 -63.68
CA GLY A 730 17.56 -25.72 -64.78
C GLY A 730 17.01 -25.03 -66.04
N PRO A 731 17.84 -24.70 -67.03
CA PRO A 731 17.47 -23.84 -68.15
C PRO A 731 16.51 -24.46 -69.20
N ASP A 732 16.02 -25.68 -69.01
CA ASP A 732 15.44 -26.50 -70.09
C ASP A 732 13.91 -26.64 -70.05
N VAL A 733 13.16 -25.59 -69.68
CA VAL A 733 11.68 -25.62 -69.75
C VAL A 733 11.11 -24.42 -70.50
N LEU A 734 11.67 -24.14 -71.68
CA LEU A 734 11.05 -23.31 -72.72
C LEU A 734 11.14 -24.00 -74.08
N ALA A 735 10.64 -25.24 -74.16
CA ALA A 735 10.29 -25.87 -75.43
C ALA A 735 9.35 -27.05 -75.19
N GLN A 736 8.05 -26.84 -75.43
CA GLN A 736 7.01 -27.76 -75.95
C GLN A 736 5.66 -27.52 -75.28
N GLY A 737 4.67 -27.15 -76.10
CA GLY A 737 3.24 -27.11 -75.76
C GLY A 737 2.65 -25.71 -75.73
#